data_AF-A0A8C4N2C0-F1
#
_entry.id   AF-A0A8C4N2C0-F1
#
_cell.length_a   1.000
_cell.length_b   1.000
_cell.length_c   1.000
_cell.angle_alpha   90.00
_cell.angle_beta   90.00
_cell.angle_gamma   90.00
#
_symmetry.space_group_name_H-M   'P 1'
#
loop_
_entity.id
_entity.type
_entity.pdbx_description
1 polymer ?
#
loop_
_entity_poly.entity_id
_entity_poly.type
_entity_poly.pdbx_seq_one_letter_code
_entity_poly.pdbx_strand_id
1 'polypeptide(L)'
;MDESSTLRSLSGASIFPPGSTLEVSWLLSSGIVNETLKPSDAPITVKSTHIAAPAAMFVVGVVGNVVALAALCATRRQSKASAFYTLVLGLAFTDLLGTCLASPIVLVSHASGSWPGGEPLCDFLSFTLLFFGSTGISLLCAMAVERYLALNHAFYHDGCVARGWGRRVLVIVWLGNLVLCVPPLFGFGQNVKHFPGTWCFVDWQARDTAGMLYSFLYAAVCSLLVIITLLCNVAVAVALLGLRRRAAQLSATVAALHSGGETGRLPANKLSREVMRRTQLSKHRPSAEESQMLWLLFLMTAVFLICSTPLVVPYETLNKRFRAAQKVVDREASHAVGAVGELERALDGSVGSVVALLDGVVDKLAALKRKAGEAVQAEEESAALCKRRIAHLKEHAGPGWSAVNLWKRQRVERMIVDHLLRCGFYTAAIKLARQSGIEDLVNIDMFLTAKEVEESLARRETATCLSWCHDNKSRLRKMKSSLEFRLRIQEFIELVRANQRLEAVRHARKHLSQAEGQQLEEVRQVMGMLAFPAETHLSPYKELLEPGRWKLLAQQFHYDNYRLHQLGSDSVLAVTLQCGLSAIKTSQCYKEDGTQHPECPVCSRWLNQLAAPLPMAYCANSRLVCRISGQAMNENNPPMVLPNGYVYSYNSLLSLREGDKVTCPRTKETFNFSQVEKVFIM
;
A
#
# COMPACT_ATOMS: atom_id res chain seq x y z
N MET A 1 -73.27 18.61 3.43
CA MET A 1 -73.32 18.17 4.83
C MET A 1 -72.07 17.34 5.05
N ASP A 2 -70.96 18.01 5.28
CA ASP A 2 -70.45 18.46 6.59
C ASP A 2 -69.54 17.38 7.15
N GLU A 3 -68.24 17.67 7.21
CA GLU A 3 -67.39 17.27 8.34
C GLU A 3 -66.12 18.13 8.33
N SER A 4 -66.34 19.38 8.76
CA SER A 4 -65.30 20.21 9.33
C SER A 4 -64.99 19.72 10.74
N SER A 5 -63.81 19.12 10.98
CA SER A 5 -63.13 19.20 12.28
C SER A 5 -61.85 18.37 12.29
N THR A 6 -60.70 18.95 11.92
CA THR A 6 -59.42 18.87 12.67
C THR A 6 -58.30 19.60 11.91
N LEU A 7 -58.46 20.91 11.77
CA LEU A 7 -57.34 21.85 11.64
C LEU A 7 -57.26 22.61 12.96
N ARG A 8 -56.18 22.43 13.72
CA ARG A 8 -55.48 23.46 14.51
C ARG A 8 -54.31 22.86 15.30
N SER A 9 -53.19 23.60 15.30
CA SER A 9 -51.85 23.30 15.84
C SER A 9 -50.91 22.77 14.74
N LEU A 10 -50.12 23.57 14.02
CA LEU A 10 -49.29 24.69 14.47
C LEU A 10 -49.18 25.77 13.39
N SER A 11 -49.50 27.02 13.76
CA SER A 11 -49.10 28.24 13.07
C SER A 11 -48.15 29.03 13.97
N GLY A 12 -47.05 29.52 13.38
CA GLY A 12 -46.04 30.38 14.00
C GLY A 12 -44.67 30.04 13.39
N ALA A 13 -44.33 30.49 12.18
CA ALA A 13 -43.75 31.80 11.86
C ALA A 13 -42.55 32.11 12.77
N SER A 14 -41.33 32.38 12.32
CA SER A 14 -40.74 32.62 11.00
C SER A 14 -39.21 32.64 11.18
N ILE A 15 -38.44 32.66 10.08
CA ILE A 15 -37.11 33.28 9.85
C ILE A 15 -36.27 32.35 8.94
N PHE A 16 -36.40 32.55 7.62
CA PHE A 16 -35.34 32.28 6.64
C PHE A 16 -35.31 33.49 5.69
N PRO A 17 -34.14 34.04 5.33
CA PRO A 17 -34.02 35.07 4.30
C PRO A 17 -34.04 34.45 2.88
N PRO A 18 -34.35 35.24 1.83
CA PRO A 18 -34.68 34.73 0.49
C PRO A 18 -33.49 34.69 -0.48
N GLY A 19 -33.56 33.81 -1.49
CA GLY A 19 -32.69 33.84 -2.66
C GLY A 19 -32.74 32.60 -3.56
N SER A 20 -33.73 32.57 -4.47
CA SER A 20 -33.80 31.77 -5.73
C SER A 20 -33.63 30.25 -5.69
N THR A 21 -34.73 29.49 -5.60
CA THR A 21 -34.86 28.09 -6.13
C THR A 21 -36.32 27.64 -6.36
N LEU A 22 -37.29 28.55 -6.48
CA LEU A 22 -38.73 28.19 -6.48
C LEU A 22 -39.38 27.86 -7.83
N GLU A 23 -38.63 27.66 -8.93
CA GLU A 23 -39.27 27.31 -10.22
C GLU A 23 -39.24 25.82 -10.58
N VAL A 24 -38.53 24.95 -9.84
CA VAL A 24 -38.42 23.52 -10.20
C VAL A 24 -39.59 22.67 -9.68
N SER A 25 -40.32 23.14 -8.67
CA SER A 25 -41.41 22.37 -8.03
C SER A 25 -42.70 22.33 -8.87
N TRP A 26 -42.95 23.36 -9.69
CA TRP A 26 -44.13 23.45 -10.57
C TRP A 26 -44.03 22.54 -11.81
N LEU A 27 -42.82 22.35 -12.37
CA LEU A 27 -42.59 21.49 -13.53
C LEU A 27 -42.78 19.99 -13.25
N LEU A 28 -42.56 19.56 -12.00
CA LEU A 28 -42.77 18.16 -11.60
C LEU A 28 -44.25 17.83 -11.37
N SER A 29 -45.12 18.84 -11.24
CA SER A 29 -46.55 18.65 -10.98
C SER A 29 -47.43 18.64 -12.24
N SER A 30 -46.90 19.02 -13.41
CA SER A 30 -47.67 19.27 -14.64
C SER A 30 -47.73 18.10 -15.63
N GLY A 31 -47.56 16.84 -15.18
CA GLY A 31 -48.09 15.64 -15.84
C GLY A 31 -47.58 15.27 -17.24
N ILE A 32 -46.80 16.10 -17.93
CA ILE A 32 -46.38 15.90 -19.33
C ILE A 32 -45.17 14.94 -19.46
N VAL A 33 -44.42 14.71 -18.39
CA VAL A 33 -43.21 13.84 -18.39
C VAL A 33 -43.53 12.38 -18.01
N ASN A 34 -44.77 12.05 -17.62
CA ASN A 34 -45.07 10.78 -16.97
C ASN A 34 -45.39 9.61 -17.92
N GLU A 35 -45.56 9.83 -19.23
CA GLU A 35 -45.95 8.75 -20.18
C GLU A 35 -44.84 8.20 -21.08
N THR A 36 -43.72 8.90 -21.29
CA THR A 36 -42.62 8.41 -22.18
C THR A 36 -41.39 7.86 -21.43
N LEU A 37 -41.39 7.92 -20.10
CA LEU A 37 -40.43 7.26 -19.23
C LEU A 37 -41.20 6.35 -18.27
N LYS A 38 -41.71 5.21 -18.76
CA LYS A 38 -41.89 4.05 -17.89
C LYS A 38 -40.49 3.56 -17.55
N PRO A 39 -39.99 3.75 -16.32
CA PRO A 39 -38.80 3.05 -15.89
C PRO A 39 -39.18 1.58 -15.93
N SER A 40 -38.34 0.74 -16.52
CA SER A 40 -38.41 -0.68 -16.15
C SER A 40 -38.10 -0.71 -14.65
N ASP A 41 -39.11 -0.95 -13.81
CA ASP A 41 -39.03 -1.11 -12.35
C ASP A 41 -38.25 -2.38 -11.94
N ALA A 42 -37.19 -2.70 -12.68
CA ALA A 42 -36.16 -3.61 -12.22
C ALA A 42 -35.02 -2.74 -11.67
N PRO A 43 -34.88 -2.58 -10.33
CA PRO A 43 -33.67 -2.02 -9.78
C PRO A 43 -32.49 -2.83 -10.32
N ILE A 44 -31.48 -2.15 -10.88
CA ILE A 44 -30.18 -2.75 -11.23
C ILE A 44 -29.56 -3.23 -9.92
N THR A 45 -29.92 -4.45 -9.55
CA THR A 45 -29.38 -5.17 -8.42
C THR A 45 -28.09 -5.80 -8.90
N VAL A 46 -26.96 -5.16 -8.61
CA VAL A 46 -25.67 -5.85 -8.63
C VAL A 46 -25.71 -6.88 -7.49
N LYS A 47 -26.27 -8.07 -7.77
CA LYS A 47 -26.19 -9.23 -6.87
C LYS A 47 -24.75 -9.72 -6.86
N SER A 48 -23.93 -9.09 -6.03
CA SER A 48 -22.70 -9.69 -5.51
C SER A 48 -22.93 -10.09 -4.06
N THR A 49 -23.80 -11.08 -3.84
CA THR A 49 -24.09 -11.63 -2.51
C THR A 49 -22.98 -12.58 -2.05
N HIS A 50 -21.82 -12.03 -1.67
CA HIS A 50 -20.84 -12.76 -0.88
C HIS A 50 -21.23 -12.75 0.61
N ILE A 51 -22.40 -13.30 0.96
CA ILE A 51 -22.90 -13.44 2.35
C ILE A 51 -21.94 -14.28 3.21
N ALA A 52 -21.18 -15.17 2.56
CA ALA A 52 -20.20 -16.04 3.20
C ALA A 52 -19.14 -15.26 4.02
N ALA A 53 -18.71 -14.09 3.56
CA ALA A 53 -17.67 -13.32 4.25
C ALA A 53 -18.18 -12.66 5.56
N PRO A 54 -19.28 -11.87 5.56
CA PRO A 54 -19.87 -11.35 6.79
C PRO A 54 -20.30 -12.46 7.77
N ALA A 55 -20.84 -13.58 7.27
CA ALA A 55 -21.23 -14.71 8.11
C ALA A 55 -20.01 -15.38 8.77
N ALA A 56 -18.94 -15.63 8.01
CA ALA A 56 -17.70 -16.18 8.56
C ALA A 56 -17.05 -15.23 9.58
N MET A 57 -17.01 -13.92 9.29
CA MET A 57 -16.51 -12.90 10.24
C MET A 57 -17.31 -12.90 11.54
N PHE A 58 -18.64 -13.00 11.47
CA PHE A 58 -19.48 -13.07 12.65
C PHE A 58 -19.21 -14.31 13.50
N VAL A 59 -19.17 -15.50 12.89
CA VAL A 59 -18.91 -16.76 13.60
C VAL A 59 -17.53 -16.75 14.24
N VAL A 60 -16.49 -16.39 13.49
CA VAL A 60 -15.12 -16.33 14.01
C VAL A 60 -14.98 -15.27 15.10
N GLY A 61 -15.60 -14.10 14.92
CA GLY A 61 -15.56 -13.02 15.90
C GLY A 61 -16.24 -13.38 17.21
N VAL A 62 -17.42 -14.01 17.16
CA VAL A 62 -18.14 -14.43 18.38
C VAL A 62 -17.42 -15.59 19.07
N VAL A 63 -17.14 -16.68 18.35
CA VAL A 63 -16.51 -17.87 18.94
C VAL A 63 -15.13 -17.52 19.48
N GLY A 64 -14.31 -16.79 18.71
CA GLY A 64 -12.96 -16.38 19.10
C GLY A 64 -12.96 -15.55 20.39
N ASN A 65 -13.82 -14.52 20.47
CA ASN A 65 -13.86 -13.67 21.66
C ASN A 65 -14.49 -14.37 22.87
N VAL A 66 -15.49 -15.25 22.70
CA VAL A 66 -16.05 -16.04 23.80
C VAL A 66 -15.01 -16.99 24.38
N VAL A 67 -14.26 -17.69 23.52
CA VAL A 67 -13.17 -18.57 23.95
C VAL A 67 -12.07 -17.77 24.65
N ALA A 68 -11.69 -16.61 24.12
CA ALA A 68 -10.71 -15.74 24.75
C ALA A 68 -11.17 -15.26 26.14
N LEU A 69 -12.42 -14.80 26.28
CA LEU A 69 -13.01 -14.40 27.56
C LEU A 69 -13.05 -15.55 28.56
N ALA A 70 -13.46 -16.75 28.13
CA ALA A 70 -13.50 -17.93 28.98
C ALA A 70 -12.10 -18.32 29.48
N ALA A 71 -11.11 -18.34 28.58
CA ALA A 71 -9.72 -18.64 28.92
C ALA A 71 -9.14 -17.61 29.89
N LEU A 72 -9.30 -16.30 29.61
CA LEU A 72 -8.79 -15.23 30.46
C LEU A 72 -9.46 -15.22 31.84
N CYS A 73 -10.77 -15.50 31.91
CA CYS A 73 -11.48 -15.63 33.19
C CYS A 73 -11.01 -16.84 34.00
N ALA A 74 -10.71 -17.97 33.34
CA ALA A 74 -10.17 -19.15 33.99
C ALA A 74 -8.75 -18.89 34.54
N THR A 75 -7.86 -18.28 33.74
CA THR A 75 -6.49 -17.92 34.17
C THR A 75 -6.48 -16.88 35.28
N ARG A 76 -7.43 -15.92 35.26
CA ARG A 76 -7.58 -14.90 36.32
C ARG A 76 -7.89 -15.49 37.69
N ARG A 77 -8.52 -16.67 37.78
CA ARG A 77 -8.74 -17.36 39.05
C ARG A 77 -7.46 -17.92 39.66
N GLN A 78 -6.42 -18.12 38.85
CA GLN A 78 -5.15 -18.73 39.27
C GLN A 78 -4.01 -17.72 39.46
N SER A 79 -4.05 -16.55 38.79
CA SER A 79 -2.99 -15.52 38.84
C SER A 79 -3.45 -14.19 39.44
N LYS A 80 -2.52 -13.41 40.03
CA LYS A 80 -2.81 -12.06 40.54
C LYS A 80 -3.18 -11.14 39.38
N ALA A 81 -4.36 -10.50 39.44
CA ALA A 81 -4.86 -9.64 38.36
C ALA A 81 -3.94 -8.44 38.08
N SER A 82 -3.12 -8.54 37.04
CA SER A 82 -2.33 -7.41 36.53
C SER A 82 -3.20 -6.40 35.81
N ALA A 83 -2.75 -5.14 35.76
CA ALA A 83 -3.37 -4.08 34.97
C ALA A 83 -3.55 -4.50 33.50
N PHE A 84 -2.52 -5.13 32.92
CA PHE A 84 -2.55 -5.65 31.56
C PHE A 84 -3.64 -6.70 31.30
N TYR A 85 -3.77 -7.71 32.18
CA TYR A 85 -4.84 -8.71 32.06
C TYR A 85 -6.23 -8.08 32.08
N THR A 86 -6.43 -7.01 32.85
CA THR A 86 -7.71 -6.29 32.91
C THR A 86 -8.01 -5.57 31.59
N LEU A 87 -6.99 -5.01 30.94
CA LEU A 87 -7.14 -4.34 29.64
C LEU A 87 -7.38 -5.35 28.49
N VAL A 88 -6.68 -6.49 28.49
CA VAL A 88 -6.91 -7.57 27.52
C VAL A 88 -8.33 -8.15 27.65
N LEU A 89 -8.79 -8.35 28.89
CA LEU A 89 -10.17 -8.78 29.15
C LEU A 89 -11.19 -7.73 28.66
N GLY A 90 -10.91 -6.45 28.89
CA GLY A 90 -11.71 -5.34 28.39
C GLY A 90 -11.79 -5.33 26.86
N LEU A 91 -10.67 -5.59 26.17
CA LEU A 91 -10.60 -5.64 24.72
C LEU A 91 -11.42 -6.80 24.14
N ALA A 92 -11.28 -8.01 24.68
CA ALA A 92 -12.08 -9.17 24.24
C ALA A 92 -13.59 -8.95 24.46
N PHE A 93 -13.95 -8.24 25.55
CA PHE A 93 -15.34 -7.86 25.80
C PHE A 93 -15.86 -6.82 24.80
N THR A 94 -15.06 -5.78 24.50
CA THR A 94 -15.44 -4.75 23.52
C THR A 94 -15.55 -5.32 22.11
N ASP A 95 -14.66 -6.24 21.73
CA ASP A 95 -14.67 -6.86 20.40
C ASP A 95 -15.89 -7.79 20.24
N LEU A 96 -16.25 -8.55 21.29
CA LEU A 96 -17.47 -9.36 21.30
C LEU A 96 -18.72 -8.47 21.17
N LEU A 97 -18.81 -7.42 21.98
CA LEU A 97 -19.96 -6.52 21.97
C LEU A 97 -20.10 -5.81 20.61
N GLY A 98 -19.01 -5.27 20.07
CA GLY A 98 -19.00 -4.63 18.75
C GLY A 98 -19.40 -5.59 17.63
N THR A 99 -18.88 -6.82 17.65
CA THR A 99 -19.23 -7.87 16.68
C THR A 99 -20.72 -8.21 16.75
N CYS A 100 -21.27 -8.38 17.96
CA CYS A 100 -22.69 -8.71 18.16
C CYS A 100 -23.63 -7.56 17.77
N LEU A 101 -23.22 -6.31 17.93
CA LEU A 101 -24.06 -5.15 17.61
C LEU A 101 -24.00 -4.77 16.12
N ALA A 102 -22.82 -4.83 15.48
CA ALA A 102 -22.66 -4.41 14.09
C ALA A 102 -22.97 -5.53 13.07
N SER A 103 -22.51 -6.76 13.33
CA SER A 103 -22.51 -7.82 12.32
C SER A 103 -23.91 -8.27 11.87
N PRO A 104 -24.93 -8.39 12.74
CA PRO A 104 -26.28 -8.77 12.31
C PRO A 104 -26.88 -7.77 11.32
N ILE A 105 -26.67 -6.46 11.54
CA ILE A 105 -27.17 -5.39 10.66
C ILE A 105 -26.51 -5.49 9.28
N VAL A 106 -25.20 -5.68 9.26
CA VAL A 106 -24.42 -5.86 8.03
C VAL A 106 -24.85 -7.13 7.29
N LEU A 107 -25.05 -8.24 8.01
CA LEU A 107 -25.48 -9.52 7.43
C LEU A 107 -26.86 -9.43 6.78
N VAL A 108 -27.84 -8.80 7.45
CA VAL A 108 -29.19 -8.59 6.90
C VAL A 108 -29.16 -7.66 5.69
N SER A 109 -28.36 -6.59 5.73
CA SER A 109 -28.19 -5.66 4.61
C SER A 109 -27.59 -6.34 3.38
N HIS A 110 -26.55 -7.18 3.58
CA HIS A 110 -25.96 -7.97 2.49
C HIS A 110 -26.87 -9.09 2.00
N ALA A 111 -27.67 -9.72 2.87
CA ALA A 111 -28.64 -10.74 2.47
C ALA A 111 -29.79 -10.16 1.64
N SER A 112 -30.23 -8.95 1.99
CA SER A 112 -31.33 -8.25 1.32
C SER A 112 -30.88 -7.53 0.04
N GLY A 113 -29.59 -7.23 -0.11
CA GLY A 113 -29.05 -6.45 -1.22
C GLY A 113 -29.42 -4.96 -1.16
N SER A 114 -30.06 -4.52 -0.08
CA SER A 114 -30.52 -3.16 0.18
C SER A 114 -30.49 -2.87 1.68
N TRP A 115 -30.43 -1.59 2.06
CA TRP A 115 -30.45 -1.18 3.47
C TRP A 115 -31.80 -1.53 4.14
N PRO A 116 -31.81 -2.31 5.24
CA PRO A 116 -33.04 -2.84 5.81
C PRO A 116 -33.77 -1.89 6.76
N GLY A 117 -33.20 -0.72 7.10
CA GLY A 117 -33.77 0.18 8.12
C GLY A 117 -33.86 1.65 7.74
N GLY A 118 -34.32 2.47 8.68
CA GLY A 118 -34.37 3.93 8.55
C GLY A 118 -33.05 4.62 8.92
N GLU A 119 -33.11 5.94 9.06
CA GLU A 119 -32.01 6.77 9.56
C GLU A 119 -31.54 6.38 10.98
N PRO A 120 -32.42 6.05 11.95
CA PRO A 120 -31.96 5.66 13.29
C PRO A 120 -31.09 4.40 13.32
N LEU A 121 -31.34 3.44 12.43
CA LEU A 121 -30.50 2.25 12.29
C LEU A 121 -29.15 2.60 11.67
N CYS A 122 -29.12 3.60 10.78
CA CYS A 122 -27.92 4.10 10.11
C CYS A 122 -27.01 4.81 11.12
N ASP A 123 -27.60 5.66 11.97
CA ASP A 123 -26.92 6.32 13.08
C ASP A 123 -26.39 5.31 14.10
N PHE A 124 -27.20 4.31 14.47
CA PHE A 124 -26.79 3.27 15.40
C PHE A 124 -25.61 2.44 14.87
N LEU A 125 -25.65 2.02 13.60
CA LEU A 125 -24.54 1.27 12.99
C LEU A 125 -23.28 2.14 12.92
N SER A 126 -23.42 3.40 12.51
CA SER A 126 -22.29 4.34 12.41
C SER A 126 -21.64 4.60 13.77
N PHE A 127 -22.46 4.88 14.80
CA PHE A 127 -22.00 5.02 16.17
C PHE A 127 -21.27 3.76 16.66
N THR A 128 -21.84 2.58 16.42
CA THR A 128 -21.25 1.29 16.80
C THR A 128 -19.88 1.11 16.13
N LEU A 129 -19.77 1.34 14.82
CA LEU A 129 -18.51 1.20 14.09
C LEU A 129 -17.44 2.20 14.55
N LEU A 130 -17.83 3.47 14.78
CA LEU A 130 -16.93 4.51 15.30
C LEU A 130 -16.46 4.17 16.72
N PHE A 131 -17.40 3.91 17.63
CA PHE A 131 -17.10 3.66 19.04
C PHE A 131 -16.22 2.43 19.26
N PHE A 132 -16.58 1.28 18.68
CA PHE A 132 -15.79 0.06 18.88
C PHE A 132 -14.46 0.13 18.13
N GLY A 133 -14.42 0.79 16.96
CA GLY A 133 -13.18 1.05 16.23
C GLY A 133 -12.18 1.88 17.02
N SER A 134 -12.59 3.04 17.54
CA SER A 134 -11.71 3.93 18.30
C SER A 134 -11.39 3.40 19.70
N THR A 135 -12.32 2.66 20.33
CA THR A 135 -12.11 2.00 21.63
C THR A 135 -11.04 0.91 21.52
N GLY A 136 -11.06 0.09 20.46
CA GLY A 136 -10.02 -0.92 20.21
C GLY A 136 -8.62 -0.30 20.10
N ILE A 137 -8.48 0.81 19.34
CA ILE A 137 -7.23 1.58 19.22
C ILE A 137 -6.78 2.10 20.59
N SER A 138 -7.71 2.69 21.35
CA SER A 138 -7.43 3.28 22.65
C SER A 138 -6.97 2.23 23.67
N LEU A 139 -7.55 1.03 23.65
CA LEU A 139 -7.15 -0.08 24.53
C LEU A 139 -5.77 -0.63 24.15
N LEU A 140 -5.46 -0.76 22.87
CA LEU A 140 -4.12 -1.14 22.39
C LEU A 140 -3.07 -0.11 22.84
N CYS A 141 -3.37 1.18 22.72
CA CYS A 141 -2.50 2.26 23.19
C CYS A 141 -2.29 2.20 24.70
N ALA A 142 -3.35 2.00 25.49
CA ALA A 142 -3.26 1.86 26.93
C ALA A 142 -2.39 0.67 27.37
N MET A 143 -2.50 -0.47 26.67
CA MET A 143 -1.65 -1.63 26.91
C MET A 143 -0.18 -1.37 26.56
N ALA A 144 0.10 -0.66 25.47
CA ALA A 144 1.47 -0.28 25.09
C ALA A 144 2.11 0.69 26.09
N VAL A 145 1.36 1.68 26.58
CA VAL A 145 1.83 2.61 27.62
C VAL A 145 2.08 1.88 28.94
N GLU A 146 1.18 0.99 29.35
CA GLU A 146 1.36 0.20 30.58
C GLU A 146 2.64 -0.65 30.52
N ARG A 147 2.89 -1.34 29.40
CA ARG A 147 4.12 -2.12 29.19
C ARG A 147 5.36 -1.24 29.14
N TYR A 148 5.28 -0.07 28.52
CA TYR A 148 6.37 0.91 28.49
C TYR A 148 6.76 1.38 29.89
N LEU A 149 5.77 1.76 30.72
CA LEU A 149 5.99 2.21 32.09
C LEU A 149 6.55 1.09 32.97
N ALA A 150 6.04 -0.13 32.83
CA ALA A 150 6.52 -1.29 33.59
C ALA A 150 8.00 -1.61 33.33
N LEU A 151 8.48 -1.45 32.08
CA LEU A 151 9.84 -1.81 31.71
C LEU A 151 10.86 -0.67 31.87
N ASN A 152 10.49 0.57 31.53
CA ASN A 152 11.41 1.71 31.53
C ASN A 152 11.37 2.52 32.84
N HIS A 153 10.26 2.48 33.58
CA HIS A 153 10.04 3.27 34.78
C HIS A 153 9.48 2.43 35.94
N ALA A 154 10.14 1.32 36.26
CA ALA A 154 9.70 0.35 37.28
C ALA A 154 9.38 0.99 38.65
N PHE A 155 10.20 1.94 39.13
CA PHE A 155 9.94 2.66 40.40
C PHE A 155 8.67 3.52 40.37
N TYR A 156 8.36 4.13 39.21
CA TYR A 156 7.13 4.89 39.03
C TYR A 156 5.93 3.96 38.84
N HIS A 157 6.13 2.83 38.16
CA HIS A 157 5.11 1.81 37.97
C HIS A 157 4.62 1.22 39.31
N ASP A 158 5.53 0.84 40.21
CA ASP A 158 5.17 0.28 41.52
C ASP A 158 4.45 1.29 42.44
N GLY A 159 4.69 2.60 42.27
CA GLY A 159 4.02 3.67 43.02
C GLY A 159 2.70 4.15 42.41
N CYS A 160 2.60 4.27 41.07
CA CYS A 160 1.44 4.82 40.37
C CYS A 160 0.44 3.75 39.89
N VAL A 161 0.89 2.54 39.59
CA VAL A 161 0.06 1.41 39.14
C VAL A 161 -0.40 0.58 40.34
N ALA A 162 -1.05 1.26 41.29
CA ALA A 162 -1.69 0.63 42.44
C ALA A 162 -2.92 -0.21 42.01
N ARG A 163 -3.44 -1.00 42.97
CA ARG A 163 -4.65 -1.84 42.81
C ARG A 163 -5.78 -1.05 42.14
N GLY A 164 -6.24 -1.51 40.97
CA GLY A 164 -7.39 -0.95 40.26
C GLY A 164 -7.08 0.09 39.17
N TRP A 165 -5.80 0.37 38.85
CA TRP A 165 -5.44 1.23 37.71
C TRP A 165 -6.05 0.74 36.38
N GLY A 166 -5.91 -0.55 36.05
CA GLY A 166 -6.45 -1.09 34.80
C GLY A 166 -7.96 -0.90 34.65
N ARG A 167 -8.72 -1.00 35.76
CA ARG A 167 -10.17 -0.74 35.76
C ARG A 167 -10.49 0.74 35.55
N ARG A 168 -9.72 1.65 36.17
CA ARG A 168 -9.88 3.11 35.96
C ARG A 168 -9.59 3.50 34.51
N VAL A 169 -8.51 2.99 33.94
CA VAL A 169 -8.14 3.25 32.54
C VAL A 169 -9.19 2.72 31.58
N LEU A 170 -9.73 1.51 31.82
CA LEU A 170 -10.81 0.95 31.01
C LEU A 170 -12.05 1.88 30.99
N VAL A 171 -12.48 2.37 32.15
CA VAL A 171 -13.61 3.30 32.26
C VAL A 171 -13.31 4.62 31.55
N ILE A 172 -12.11 5.18 31.72
CA ILE A 172 -11.69 6.43 31.05
C ILE A 172 -11.71 6.24 29.53
N VAL A 173 -11.20 5.11 29.03
CA VAL A 173 -11.19 4.80 27.59
C VAL A 173 -12.62 4.71 27.05
N TRP A 174 -13.53 4.02 27.74
CA TRP A 174 -14.93 3.92 27.30
C TRP A 174 -15.63 5.28 27.30
N LEU A 175 -15.49 6.06 28.37
CA LEU A 175 -16.10 7.39 28.46
C LEU A 175 -15.50 8.37 27.44
N GLY A 176 -14.19 8.36 27.26
CA GLY A 176 -13.51 9.22 26.27
C GLY A 176 -13.93 8.91 24.84
N ASN A 177 -14.05 7.62 24.47
CA ASN A 177 -14.53 7.23 23.15
C ASN A 177 -16.02 7.50 22.96
N LEU A 178 -16.82 7.42 24.03
CA LEU A 178 -18.22 7.84 23.99
C LEU A 178 -18.33 9.32 23.64
N VAL A 179 -17.56 10.18 24.32
CA VAL A 179 -17.51 11.63 24.03
C VAL A 179 -17.06 11.90 22.59
N LEU A 180 -16.14 11.10 22.05
CA LEU A 180 -15.67 11.25 20.67
C LEU A 180 -16.70 10.81 19.63
N CYS A 181 -17.54 9.80 19.92
CA CYS A 181 -18.41 9.16 18.91
C CYS A 181 -19.87 9.60 18.97
N VAL A 182 -20.29 10.25 20.06
CA VAL A 182 -21.64 10.80 20.24
C VAL A 182 -21.96 12.05 19.39
N PRO A 183 -21.03 12.99 19.09
CA PRO A 183 -21.36 14.25 18.42
C PRO A 183 -22.15 14.16 17.09
N PRO A 184 -21.93 13.18 16.20
CA PRO A 184 -22.75 13.01 14.99
C PRO A 184 -24.24 12.76 15.26
N LEU A 185 -24.58 12.21 16.44
CA LEU A 185 -25.98 11.98 16.85
C LEU A 185 -26.70 13.28 17.25
N PHE A 186 -25.95 14.34 17.54
CA PHE A 186 -26.46 15.66 17.93
C PHE A 186 -26.26 16.72 16.85
N GLY A 187 -25.96 16.30 15.61
CA GLY A 187 -25.82 17.20 14.45
C GLY A 187 -24.42 17.80 14.26
N PHE A 188 -23.41 17.39 15.04
CA PHE A 188 -22.02 17.75 14.81
C PHE A 188 -21.34 16.67 13.95
N GLY A 189 -21.58 16.74 12.65
CA GLY A 189 -21.31 15.69 11.67
C GLY A 189 -22.58 14.92 11.29
N GLN A 190 -22.59 14.30 10.11
CA GLN A 190 -23.73 13.54 9.61
C GLN A 190 -23.32 12.10 9.30
N ASN A 191 -24.19 11.14 9.60
CA ASN A 191 -24.02 9.75 9.17
C ASN A 191 -24.79 9.53 7.87
N VAL A 192 -24.13 8.98 6.87
CA VAL A 192 -24.71 8.77 5.54
C VAL A 192 -24.58 7.33 5.09
N LYS A 193 -25.51 6.91 4.24
CA LYS A 193 -25.44 5.62 3.55
C LYS A 193 -24.36 5.71 2.48
N HIS A 194 -23.34 4.87 2.59
CA HIS A 194 -22.26 4.84 1.62
C HIS A 194 -22.57 3.85 0.50
N PHE A 195 -22.25 4.23 -0.75
CA PHE A 195 -22.45 3.37 -1.93
C PHE A 195 -21.83 1.98 -1.72
N PRO A 196 -22.52 0.85 -2.06
CA PRO A 196 -23.77 0.72 -2.83
C PRO A 196 -25.08 0.89 -2.01
N GLY A 197 -25.02 1.53 -0.85
CA GLY A 197 -26.17 1.77 0.02
C GLY A 197 -26.43 0.62 0.99
N THR A 198 -25.45 -0.25 1.25
CA THR A 198 -25.59 -1.41 2.15
C THR A 198 -25.01 -1.18 3.55
N TRP A 199 -24.41 -0.02 3.80
CA TRP A 199 -23.79 0.30 5.08
C TRP A 199 -23.81 1.80 5.35
N CYS A 200 -23.66 2.15 6.63
CA CYS A 200 -23.70 3.51 7.12
C CYS A 200 -22.43 3.86 7.88
N PHE A 201 -21.95 5.09 7.68
CA PHE A 201 -20.82 5.63 8.41
C PHE A 201 -20.84 7.16 8.35
N VAL A 202 -19.98 7.82 9.12
CA VAL A 202 -19.85 9.28 9.07
C VAL A 202 -19.52 9.77 7.66
N ASP A 203 -20.10 10.91 7.26
CA ASP A 203 -19.80 11.59 6.02
C ASP A 203 -18.43 12.26 6.08
N TRP A 204 -17.40 11.49 5.74
CA TRP A 204 -16.03 12.00 5.58
C TRP A 204 -15.87 12.93 4.36
N GLN A 205 -16.93 13.16 3.57
CA GLN A 205 -16.95 14.09 2.43
C GLN A 205 -17.83 15.33 2.69
N ALA A 206 -18.30 15.51 3.93
CA ALA A 206 -19.04 16.66 4.40
C ALA A 206 -18.39 17.97 3.91
N ARG A 207 -19.18 18.80 3.22
CA ARG A 207 -18.75 20.15 2.79
C ARG A 207 -19.04 21.22 3.83
N ASP A 208 -19.89 20.90 4.81
CA ASP A 208 -20.12 21.73 5.97
C ASP A 208 -18.92 21.69 6.92
N THR A 209 -18.72 22.80 7.61
CA THR A 209 -17.56 22.98 8.50
C THR A 209 -17.60 22.04 9.71
N ALA A 210 -18.80 21.70 10.21
CA ALA A 210 -18.97 20.82 11.35
C ALA A 210 -18.59 19.36 11.03
N GLY A 211 -19.08 18.81 9.91
CA GLY A 211 -18.74 17.45 9.47
C GLY A 211 -17.28 17.29 9.05
N MET A 212 -16.69 18.31 8.41
CA MET A 212 -15.26 18.34 8.12
C MET A 212 -14.41 18.35 9.40
N LEU A 213 -14.76 19.20 10.36
CA LEU A 213 -14.04 19.32 11.63
C LEU A 213 -14.15 18.03 12.45
N TYR A 214 -15.34 17.43 12.51
CA TYR A 214 -15.54 16.16 13.20
C TYR A 214 -14.70 15.04 12.56
N SER A 215 -14.78 14.88 11.24
CA SER A 215 -14.04 13.85 10.51
C SER A 215 -12.52 13.99 10.70
N PHE A 216 -12.02 15.23 10.64
CA PHE A 216 -10.61 15.52 10.91
C PHE A 216 -10.21 15.23 12.35
N LEU A 217 -11.02 15.66 13.33
CA LEU A 217 -10.77 15.43 14.76
C LEU A 217 -10.71 13.93 15.06
N TYR A 218 -11.70 13.16 14.59
CA TYR A 218 -11.76 11.71 14.77
C TYR A 218 -10.53 11.03 14.17
N ALA A 219 -10.17 11.37 12.92
CA ALA A 219 -8.99 10.83 12.25
C ALA A 219 -7.68 11.22 12.94
N ALA A 220 -7.55 12.46 13.42
CA ALA A 220 -6.37 12.95 14.12
C ALA A 220 -6.17 12.23 15.46
N VAL A 221 -7.24 12.05 16.25
CA VAL A 221 -7.19 11.29 17.51
C VAL A 221 -6.80 9.83 17.27
N CYS A 222 -7.43 9.15 16.30
CA CYS A 222 -7.09 7.77 15.96
C CYS A 222 -5.63 7.63 15.49
N SER A 223 -5.16 8.56 14.65
CA SER A 223 -3.78 8.56 14.15
C SER A 223 -2.76 8.81 15.26
N LEU A 224 -3.06 9.73 16.19
CA LEU A 224 -2.20 10.02 17.34
C LEU A 224 -2.05 8.80 18.24
N LEU A 225 -3.17 8.11 18.56
CA LEU A 225 -3.13 6.89 19.38
C LEU A 225 -2.32 5.77 18.72
N VAL A 226 -2.42 5.63 17.40
CA VAL A 226 -1.58 4.69 16.63
C VAL A 226 -0.09 5.04 16.73
N ILE A 227 0.26 6.33 16.56
CA ILE A 227 1.66 6.79 16.67
C ILE A 227 2.20 6.52 18.08
N ILE A 228 1.44 6.86 19.13
CA ILE A 228 1.84 6.60 20.52
C ILE A 228 2.07 5.10 20.74
N THR A 229 1.15 4.26 20.26
CA THR A 229 1.26 2.79 20.36
C THR A 229 2.55 2.29 19.71
N LEU A 230 2.87 2.76 18.51
CA LEU A 230 4.09 2.40 17.79
C LEU A 230 5.36 2.84 18.56
N LEU A 231 5.40 4.08 19.04
CA LEU A 231 6.54 4.61 19.79
C LEU A 231 6.77 3.83 21.09
N CYS A 232 5.70 3.55 21.85
CA CYS A 232 5.77 2.74 23.07
C CYS A 232 6.29 1.33 22.77
N ASN A 233 5.76 0.68 21.74
CA ASN A 233 6.19 -0.66 21.33
C ASN A 233 7.66 -0.69 20.88
N VAL A 234 8.13 0.29 20.10
CA VAL A 234 9.54 0.39 19.71
C VAL A 234 10.43 0.58 20.95
N ALA A 235 10.06 1.48 21.86
CA ALA A 235 10.82 1.72 23.08
C ALA A 235 10.89 0.47 23.98
N VAL A 236 9.80 -0.28 24.09
CA VAL A 236 9.74 -1.58 24.78
C VAL A 236 10.67 -2.61 24.10
N ALA A 237 10.65 -2.70 22.76
CA ALA A 237 11.53 -3.60 22.02
C ALA A 237 13.02 -3.28 22.26
N VAL A 238 13.39 -2.00 22.21
CA VAL A 238 14.76 -1.54 22.46
C VAL A 238 15.18 -1.87 23.89
N ALA A 239 14.33 -1.61 24.88
CA ALA A 239 14.60 -1.94 26.28
C ALA A 239 14.84 -3.45 26.48
N LEU A 240 13.99 -4.31 25.90
CA LEU A 240 14.12 -5.76 25.97
C LEU A 240 15.39 -6.27 25.28
N LEU A 241 15.75 -5.73 24.12
CA LEU A 241 16.99 -6.07 23.43
C LEU A 241 18.21 -5.66 24.26
N GLY A 242 18.17 -4.49 24.90
CA GLY A 242 19.18 -4.03 25.84
C GLY A 242 19.36 -4.98 27.03
N LEU A 243 18.25 -5.42 27.64
CA LEU A 243 18.27 -6.39 28.75
C LEU A 243 18.82 -7.76 28.31
N ARG A 244 18.44 -8.25 27.13
CA ARG A 244 18.96 -9.52 26.57
C ARG A 244 20.46 -9.45 26.29
N ARG A 245 20.94 -8.34 25.72
CA ARG A 245 22.38 -8.11 25.47
C ARG A 245 23.18 -8.09 26.77
N ARG A 246 22.69 -7.35 27.79
CA ARG A 246 23.33 -7.30 29.11
C ARG A 246 23.36 -8.67 29.78
N ALA A 247 22.29 -9.46 29.69
CA ALA A 247 22.24 -10.82 30.22
C ALA A 247 23.20 -11.77 29.48
N ALA A 248 23.29 -11.68 28.15
CA ALA A 248 24.23 -12.48 27.35
C ALA A 248 25.69 -12.13 27.66
N GLN A 249 26.00 -10.83 27.81
CA GLN A 249 27.33 -10.37 28.24
C GLN A 249 27.68 -10.92 29.63
N LEU A 250 26.77 -10.85 30.59
CA LEU A 250 26.95 -11.39 31.94
C LEU A 250 27.19 -12.91 31.93
N SER A 251 26.48 -13.65 31.09
CA SER A 251 26.68 -15.10 30.92
C SER A 251 28.02 -15.42 30.28
N ALA A 252 28.46 -14.64 29.29
CA ALA A 252 29.77 -14.79 28.66
C ALA A 252 30.92 -14.48 29.62
N THR A 253 30.81 -13.41 30.42
CA THR A 253 31.82 -13.06 31.44
C THR A 253 31.94 -14.16 32.50
N VAL A 254 30.83 -14.73 32.96
CA VAL A 254 30.85 -15.84 33.92
C VAL A 254 31.38 -17.13 33.28
N ALA A 255 31.04 -17.44 32.02
CA ALA A 255 31.59 -18.59 31.31
C ALA A 255 33.12 -18.47 31.12
N ALA A 256 33.61 -17.29 30.74
CA ALA A 256 35.03 -16.99 30.60
C ALA A 256 35.79 -17.12 31.94
N LEU A 257 35.15 -16.77 33.06
CA LEU A 257 35.70 -16.97 34.41
C LEU A 257 35.78 -18.44 34.83
N HIS A 258 34.92 -19.31 34.29
CA HIS A 258 34.93 -20.75 34.57
C HIS A 258 35.91 -21.54 33.68
N SER A 259 36.26 -21.03 32.49
CA SER A 259 37.20 -21.68 31.56
C SER A 259 38.67 -21.32 31.78
N GLY A 260 38.98 -20.32 32.62
CA GLY A 260 40.34 -20.00 33.04
C GLY A 260 40.79 -20.92 34.18
N GLY A 261 41.56 -21.96 33.85
CA GLY A 261 42.19 -22.84 34.85
C GLY A 261 43.18 -22.08 35.73
N GLU A 262 43.03 -22.29 37.04
CA GLU A 262 44.01 -22.07 38.13
C GLU A 262 44.88 -20.80 38.10
N THR A 263 44.44 -19.76 38.83
CA THR A 263 45.19 -19.10 39.92
C THR A 263 44.46 -17.82 40.34
N GLY A 264 43.58 -17.93 41.34
CA GLY A 264 43.00 -16.75 41.98
C GLY A 264 41.62 -17.02 42.56
N ARG A 265 41.54 -17.27 43.87
CA ARG A 265 40.31 -17.02 44.63
C ARG A 265 39.90 -15.57 44.39
N LEU A 266 38.82 -15.33 43.63
CA LEU A 266 38.24 -14.00 43.61
C LEU A 266 37.85 -13.59 45.03
N PRO A 267 38.08 -12.33 45.44
CA PRO A 267 37.57 -11.84 46.71
C PRO A 267 36.04 -12.01 46.72
N ALA A 268 35.49 -12.61 47.78
CA ALA A 268 34.06 -12.90 47.93
C ALA A 268 33.15 -11.69 47.60
N ASN A 269 33.67 -10.48 47.78
CA ASN A 269 33.00 -9.20 47.47
C ASN A 269 32.76 -8.93 45.96
N LYS A 270 33.54 -9.53 45.05
CA LYS A 270 33.32 -9.41 43.59
C LYS A 270 32.30 -10.44 43.10
N LEU A 271 32.40 -11.69 43.58
CA LEU A 271 31.43 -12.74 43.29
C LEU A 271 30.05 -12.38 43.86
N SER A 272 29.99 -11.87 45.09
CA SER A 272 28.74 -11.42 45.72
C SER A 272 28.11 -10.24 44.97
N ARG A 273 28.92 -9.28 44.47
CA ARG A 273 28.43 -8.19 43.60
C ARG A 273 27.88 -8.70 42.27
N GLU A 274 28.52 -9.70 41.67
CA GLU A 274 28.11 -10.26 40.38
C GLU A 274 26.85 -11.15 40.50
N VAL A 275 26.77 -11.93 41.58
CA VAL A 275 25.56 -12.66 41.98
C VAL A 275 24.43 -11.69 42.29
N MET A 276 24.67 -10.62 43.05
CA MET A 276 23.68 -9.58 43.33
C MET A 276 23.22 -8.86 42.05
N ARG A 277 24.13 -8.64 41.08
CA ARG A 277 23.79 -8.14 39.73
C ARG A 277 22.90 -9.12 38.97
N ARG A 278 23.18 -10.43 39.03
CA ARG A 278 22.29 -11.48 38.49
C ARG A 278 20.92 -11.48 39.18
N THR A 279 20.86 -11.35 40.50
CA THR A 279 19.60 -11.30 41.26
C THR A 279 18.79 -10.05 40.92
N GLN A 280 19.45 -8.89 40.74
CA GLN A 280 18.82 -7.64 40.32
C GLN A 280 18.34 -7.67 38.86
N LEU A 281 19.13 -8.22 37.92
CA LEU A 281 18.71 -8.43 36.52
C LEU A 281 17.60 -9.49 36.40
N SER A 282 17.63 -10.53 37.24
CA SER A 282 16.57 -11.55 37.31
C SER A 282 15.25 -10.95 37.79
N LYS A 283 15.29 -10.03 38.77
CA LYS A 283 14.12 -9.30 39.26
C LYS A 283 13.47 -8.39 38.20
N HIS A 284 14.24 -7.87 37.24
CA HIS A 284 13.76 -7.02 36.14
C HIS A 284 13.51 -7.80 34.83
N ARG A 285 13.79 -9.11 34.82
CA ARG A 285 13.51 -9.94 33.65
C ARG A 285 12.00 -10.21 33.64
N PRO A 286 11.27 -9.85 32.58
CA PRO A 286 9.86 -10.18 32.48
C PRO A 286 9.69 -11.70 32.62
N SER A 287 8.69 -12.13 33.38
CA SER A 287 8.33 -13.55 33.51
C SER A 287 8.10 -14.16 32.13
N ALA A 288 8.24 -15.48 31.99
CA ALA A 288 7.98 -16.17 30.72
C ALA A 288 6.57 -15.83 30.17
N GLU A 289 5.59 -15.70 31.06
CA GLU A 289 4.22 -15.27 30.78
C GLU A 289 4.17 -13.81 30.26
N GLU A 290 4.92 -12.89 30.88
CA GLU A 290 4.97 -11.49 30.48
C GLU A 290 5.68 -11.29 29.14
N SER A 291 6.70 -12.11 28.84
CA SER A 291 7.37 -12.10 27.54
C SER A 291 6.46 -12.62 26.42
N GLN A 292 5.60 -13.61 26.71
CA GLN A 292 4.59 -14.08 25.75
C GLN A 292 3.52 -13.01 25.50
N MET A 293 3.07 -12.32 26.56
CA MET A 293 2.12 -11.21 26.47
C MET A 293 2.65 -10.00 25.70
N LEU A 294 3.96 -9.73 25.76
CA LEU A 294 4.61 -8.68 24.97
C LEU A 294 4.61 -9.00 23.48
N TRP A 295 4.96 -10.24 23.09
CA TRP A 295 4.88 -10.68 21.70
C TRP A 295 3.45 -10.67 21.17
N LEU A 296 2.48 -11.04 22.02
CA LEU A 296 1.07 -10.94 21.72
C LEU A 296 0.68 -9.48 21.42
N LEU A 297 1.15 -8.51 22.23
CA LEU A 297 0.90 -7.09 21.98
C LEU A 297 1.54 -6.59 20.66
N PHE A 298 2.78 -6.98 20.35
CA PHE A 298 3.39 -6.66 19.05
C PHE A 298 2.62 -7.25 17.88
N LEU A 299 2.17 -8.50 18.00
CA LEU A 299 1.38 -9.18 16.98
C LEU A 299 0.01 -8.50 16.82
N MET A 300 -0.69 -8.22 17.91
CA MET A 300 -2.00 -7.57 17.89
C MET A 300 -1.93 -6.15 17.32
N THR A 301 -0.88 -5.39 17.65
CA THR A 301 -0.69 -4.04 17.08
C THR A 301 -0.31 -4.08 15.61
N ALA A 302 0.52 -5.04 15.16
CA ALA A 302 0.81 -5.22 13.74
C ALA A 302 -0.43 -5.63 12.92
N VAL A 303 -1.21 -6.60 13.41
CA VAL A 303 -2.47 -7.03 12.78
C VAL A 303 -3.45 -5.87 12.73
N PHE A 304 -3.62 -5.14 13.83
CA PHE A 304 -4.51 -3.99 13.88
C PHE A 304 -4.12 -2.90 12.87
N LEU A 305 -2.82 -2.58 12.73
CA LEU A 305 -2.33 -1.61 11.74
C LEU A 305 -2.53 -2.10 10.30
N ILE A 306 -2.24 -3.36 10.03
CA ILE A 306 -2.45 -3.98 8.71
C ILE A 306 -3.93 -4.00 8.34
N CYS A 307 -4.83 -4.16 9.31
CA CYS A 307 -6.27 -4.21 9.08
C CYS A 307 -6.95 -2.83 9.05
N SER A 308 -6.37 -1.80 9.68
CA SER A 308 -6.94 -0.43 9.72
C SER A 308 -6.42 0.49 8.62
N THR A 309 -5.20 0.27 8.12
CA THR A 309 -4.60 1.03 6.99
C THR A 309 -5.25 0.82 5.60
N PRO A 310 -5.89 -0.32 5.24
CA PRO A 310 -6.41 -0.57 3.88
C PRO A 310 -7.63 0.26 3.46
N LEU A 311 -8.29 0.97 4.39
CA LEU A 311 -9.53 1.71 4.08
C LEU A 311 -9.29 3.12 3.51
N VAL A 312 -8.13 3.74 3.72
CA VAL A 312 -7.93 5.16 3.37
C VAL A 312 -7.39 5.36 1.95
N VAL A 313 -6.42 4.54 1.54
CA VAL A 313 -5.61 4.79 0.33
C VAL A 313 -6.23 4.26 -0.98
N PRO A 314 -6.84 3.05 -1.02
CA PRO A 314 -7.52 2.53 -2.22
C PRO A 314 -8.85 3.24 -2.48
N TYR A 315 -9.61 3.56 -1.42
CA TYR A 315 -10.87 4.31 -1.49
C TYR A 315 -10.66 5.70 -2.09
N GLU A 316 -9.63 6.43 -1.66
CA GLU A 316 -9.28 7.72 -2.27
C GLU A 316 -8.94 7.60 -3.77
N THR A 317 -8.32 6.50 -4.17
CA THR A 317 -7.89 6.29 -5.56
C THR A 317 -9.07 5.92 -6.47
N LEU A 318 -10.02 5.13 -5.95
CA LEU A 318 -11.28 4.78 -6.62
C LEU A 318 -12.23 6.00 -6.70
N ASN A 319 -12.37 6.74 -5.60
CA ASN A 319 -13.19 7.94 -5.50
C ASN A 319 -12.66 9.09 -6.40
N LYS A 320 -11.34 9.19 -6.60
CA LYS A 320 -10.75 10.12 -7.57
C LYS A 320 -11.08 9.78 -9.03
N ARG A 321 -11.19 8.49 -9.39
CA ARG A 321 -11.57 8.04 -10.74
C ARG A 321 -13.08 8.21 -10.99
N PHE A 322 -13.90 7.82 -10.03
CA PHE A 322 -15.35 8.02 -10.05
C PHE A 322 -15.74 9.51 -10.16
N ARG A 323 -15.09 10.40 -9.40
CA ARG A 323 -15.32 11.86 -9.50
C ARG A 323 -14.93 12.46 -10.84
N ALA A 324 -14.00 11.85 -11.58
CA ALA A 324 -13.65 12.31 -12.91
C ALA A 324 -14.74 11.92 -13.93
N ALA A 325 -15.27 10.70 -13.83
CA ALA A 325 -16.40 10.24 -14.64
C ALA A 325 -17.68 11.05 -14.34
N GLN A 326 -18.00 11.28 -13.06
CA GLN A 326 -19.18 12.04 -12.66
C GLN A 326 -19.15 13.51 -13.14
N LYS A 327 -17.98 14.16 -13.15
CA LYS A 327 -17.85 15.53 -13.73
C LYS A 327 -18.16 15.60 -15.22
N VAL A 328 -17.87 14.54 -15.98
CA VAL A 328 -18.18 14.48 -17.41
C VAL A 328 -19.69 14.32 -17.61
N VAL A 329 -20.32 13.46 -16.81
CA VAL A 329 -21.77 13.23 -16.84
C VAL A 329 -22.55 14.48 -16.39
N ASP A 330 -22.16 15.12 -15.28
CA ASP A 330 -22.80 16.34 -14.77
C ASP A 330 -22.74 17.50 -15.78
N ARG A 331 -21.64 17.61 -16.52
CA ARG A 331 -21.46 18.64 -17.54
C ARG A 331 -22.41 18.43 -18.72
N GLU A 332 -22.54 17.20 -19.21
CA GLU A 332 -23.45 16.90 -20.32
C GLU A 332 -24.93 16.96 -19.87
N ALA A 333 -25.23 16.58 -18.63
CA ALA A 333 -26.55 16.78 -18.03
C ALA A 333 -26.91 18.28 -17.93
N SER A 334 -25.96 19.13 -17.54
CA SER A 334 -26.16 20.59 -17.52
C SER A 334 -26.43 21.15 -18.93
N HIS A 335 -25.76 20.64 -19.96
CA HIS A 335 -26.05 21.04 -21.35
C HIS A 335 -27.45 20.60 -21.80
N ALA A 336 -27.90 19.41 -21.39
CA ALA A 336 -29.25 18.92 -21.71
C ALA A 336 -30.33 19.74 -20.99
N VAL A 337 -30.14 20.06 -19.70
CA VAL A 337 -31.04 20.92 -18.92
C VAL A 337 -31.08 22.34 -19.51
N GLY A 338 -29.93 22.88 -19.93
CA GLY A 338 -29.87 24.18 -20.62
C GLY A 338 -30.68 24.21 -21.91
N ALA A 339 -30.59 23.16 -22.74
CA ALA A 339 -31.36 23.04 -23.98
C ALA A 339 -32.87 22.91 -23.71
N VAL A 340 -33.28 22.19 -22.66
CA VAL A 340 -34.68 22.09 -22.23
C VAL A 340 -35.21 23.45 -21.74
N GLY A 341 -34.41 24.21 -20.98
CA GLY A 341 -34.79 25.55 -20.54
C GLY A 341 -34.88 26.59 -21.67
N GLU A 342 -34.11 26.42 -22.75
CA GLU A 342 -34.26 27.22 -23.98
C GLU A 342 -35.52 26.85 -24.75
N LEU A 343 -35.87 25.56 -24.80
CA LEU A 343 -37.13 25.08 -25.37
C LEU A 343 -38.34 25.62 -24.59
N GLU A 344 -38.31 25.58 -23.25
CA GLU A 344 -39.38 26.12 -22.40
C GLU A 344 -39.61 27.62 -22.61
N ARG A 345 -38.53 28.40 -22.75
CA ARG A 345 -38.61 29.84 -23.03
C ARG A 345 -39.13 30.16 -24.44
N ALA A 346 -39.05 29.22 -25.37
CA ALA A 346 -39.47 29.40 -26.76
C ALA A 346 -40.87 28.83 -27.04
N LEU A 347 -41.58 28.32 -26.04
CA LEU A 347 -42.93 27.74 -26.18
C LEU A 347 -43.97 28.75 -26.69
N ASP A 348 -43.74 30.05 -26.51
CA ASP A 348 -44.58 31.13 -27.05
C ASP A 348 -44.19 31.55 -28.50
N GLY A 349 -43.18 30.90 -29.08
CA GLY A 349 -42.62 31.21 -30.40
C GLY A 349 -43.27 30.46 -31.56
N SER A 350 -42.70 30.60 -32.77
CA SER A 350 -43.19 29.89 -33.96
C SER A 350 -42.98 28.38 -33.86
N VAL A 351 -43.94 27.59 -34.35
CA VAL A 351 -43.92 26.12 -34.33
C VAL A 351 -42.62 25.55 -34.94
N GLY A 352 -42.08 26.17 -35.99
CA GLY A 352 -40.82 25.75 -36.61
C GLY A 352 -39.59 25.93 -35.70
N SER A 353 -39.59 26.95 -34.84
CA SER A 353 -38.53 27.17 -33.84
C SER A 353 -38.61 26.14 -32.70
N VAL A 354 -39.83 25.79 -32.28
CA VAL A 354 -40.07 24.80 -31.22
C VAL A 354 -39.62 23.41 -31.67
N VAL A 355 -39.93 23.02 -32.92
CA VAL A 355 -39.49 21.73 -33.50
C VAL A 355 -37.96 21.64 -33.57
N ALA A 356 -37.29 22.70 -34.05
CA ALA A 356 -35.82 22.72 -34.12
C ALA A 356 -35.14 22.66 -32.75
N LEU A 357 -35.72 23.28 -31.72
CA LEU A 357 -35.25 23.20 -30.34
C LEU A 357 -35.48 21.81 -29.74
N LEU A 358 -36.59 21.15 -30.09
CA LEU A 358 -36.89 19.77 -29.67
C LEU A 358 -35.85 18.79 -30.24
N ASP A 359 -35.52 18.90 -31.53
CA ASP A 359 -34.46 18.11 -32.17
C ASP A 359 -33.11 18.34 -31.48
N GLY A 360 -32.81 19.61 -31.14
CA GLY A 360 -31.62 19.96 -30.37
C GLY A 360 -31.56 19.30 -28.98
N VAL A 361 -32.68 19.21 -28.27
CA VAL A 361 -32.78 18.50 -26.97
C VAL A 361 -32.57 17.00 -27.15
N VAL A 362 -33.18 16.39 -28.17
CA VAL A 362 -33.03 14.97 -28.50
C VAL A 362 -31.57 14.63 -28.79
N ASP A 363 -30.87 15.45 -29.56
CA ASP A 363 -29.44 15.28 -29.87
C ASP A 363 -28.56 15.36 -28.62
N LYS A 364 -28.86 16.27 -27.69
CA LYS A 364 -28.11 16.41 -26.42
C LYS A 364 -28.35 15.21 -25.49
N LEU A 365 -29.58 14.71 -25.42
CA LEU A 365 -29.93 13.52 -24.64
C LEU A 365 -29.30 12.24 -25.23
N ALA A 366 -29.28 12.10 -26.56
CA ALA A 366 -28.60 10.99 -27.24
C ALA A 366 -27.08 11.03 -27.00
N ALA A 367 -26.48 12.22 -27.03
CA ALA A 367 -25.07 12.41 -26.72
C ALA A 367 -24.74 12.07 -25.26
N LEU A 368 -25.59 12.47 -24.31
CA LEU A 368 -25.45 12.13 -22.89
C LEU A 368 -25.52 10.61 -22.68
N LYS A 369 -26.53 9.94 -23.25
CA LYS A 369 -26.71 8.48 -23.17
C LYS A 369 -25.48 7.72 -23.70
N ARG A 370 -24.98 8.12 -24.87
CA ARG A 370 -23.81 7.49 -25.49
C ARG A 370 -22.55 7.67 -24.62
N LYS A 371 -22.25 8.91 -24.21
CA LYS A 371 -21.05 9.19 -23.39
C LYS A 371 -21.11 8.56 -22.01
N ALA A 372 -22.29 8.48 -21.40
CA ALA A 372 -22.49 7.77 -20.14
C ALA A 372 -22.26 6.26 -20.30
N GLY A 373 -22.77 5.65 -21.39
CA GLY A 373 -22.53 4.24 -21.71
C GLY A 373 -21.05 3.93 -21.94
N GLU A 374 -20.34 4.76 -22.70
CA GLU A 374 -18.89 4.63 -22.93
C GLU A 374 -18.09 4.74 -21.63
N ALA A 375 -18.47 5.66 -20.73
CA ALA A 375 -17.83 5.81 -19.43
C ALA A 375 -18.04 4.60 -18.52
N VAL A 376 -19.27 4.08 -18.45
CA VAL A 376 -19.60 2.88 -17.65
C VAL A 376 -18.87 1.64 -18.18
N GLN A 377 -18.84 1.45 -19.49
CA GLN A 377 -18.15 0.32 -20.10
C GLN A 377 -16.62 0.37 -19.83
N ALA A 378 -16.00 1.54 -19.94
CA ALA A 378 -14.58 1.72 -19.60
C ALA A 378 -14.28 1.44 -18.11
N GLU A 379 -15.21 1.76 -17.22
CA GLU A 379 -15.11 1.42 -15.79
C GLU A 379 -15.25 -0.10 -15.55
N GLU A 380 -16.20 -0.77 -16.21
CA GLU A 380 -16.38 -2.22 -16.12
C GLU A 380 -15.16 -2.99 -16.62
N GLU A 381 -14.57 -2.59 -17.75
CA GLU A 381 -13.35 -3.18 -18.29
C GLU A 381 -12.16 -3.02 -17.32
N SER A 382 -12.02 -1.82 -16.73
CA SER A 382 -11.01 -1.54 -15.71
C SER A 382 -11.20 -2.37 -14.43
N ALA A 383 -12.46 -2.57 -14.01
CA ALA A 383 -12.80 -3.38 -12.84
C ALA A 383 -12.57 -4.88 -13.08
N ALA A 384 -12.91 -5.38 -14.28
CA ALA A 384 -12.68 -6.75 -14.68
C ALA A 384 -11.18 -7.10 -14.72
N LEU A 385 -10.34 -6.17 -15.21
CA LEU A 385 -8.88 -6.31 -15.20
C LEU A 385 -8.34 -6.41 -13.75
N CYS A 386 -8.78 -5.52 -12.86
CA CYS A 386 -8.42 -5.57 -11.44
C CYS A 386 -8.84 -6.89 -10.79
N LYS A 387 -10.05 -7.38 -11.08
CA LYS A 387 -10.58 -8.66 -10.57
C LYS A 387 -9.72 -9.85 -11.03
N ARG A 388 -9.34 -9.89 -12.31
CA ARG A 388 -8.44 -10.92 -12.87
C ARG A 388 -7.07 -10.92 -12.19
N ARG A 389 -6.47 -9.74 -11.97
CA ARG A 389 -5.19 -9.59 -11.28
C ARG A 389 -5.25 -10.04 -9.81
N ILE A 390 -6.34 -9.72 -9.09
CA ILE A 390 -6.56 -10.18 -7.70
C ILE A 390 -6.77 -11.69 -7.64
N ALA A 391 -7.52 -12.27 -8.59
CA ALA A 391 -7.74 -13.72 -8.66
C ALA A 391 -6.42 -14.49 -8.83
N HIS A 392 -5.54 -14.03 -9.71
CA HIS A 392 -4.20 -14.61 -9.91
C HIS A 392 -3.33 -14.54 -8.63
N LEU A 393 -3.45 -13.48 -7.82
CA LEU A 393 -2.77 -13.40 -6.52
C LEU A 393 -3.33 -14.40 -5.49
N LYS A 394 -4.64 -14.68 -5.54
CA LYS A 394 -5.30 -15.66 -4.65
C LYS A 394 -4.96 -17.10 -5.00
N GLU A 395 -4.67 -17.39 -6.26
CA GLU A 395 -4.29 -18.73 -6.73
C GLU A 395 -3.01 -19.27 -6.05
N HIS A 396 -2.13 -18.38 -5.57
CA HIS A 396 -0.95 -18.72 -4.76
C HIS A 396 -1.29 -19.33 -3.38
N ALA A 397 -2.53 -19.18 -2.90
CA ALA A 397 -2.97 -19.70 -1.60
C ALA A 397 -3.56 -21.13 -1.66
N GLY A 398 -3.60 -21.75 -2.84
CA GLY A 398 -4.06 -23.12 -3.02
C GLY A 398 -3.02 -24.18 -2.59
N PRO A 399 -3.40 -25.27 -1.91
CA PRO A 399 -2.46 -26.26 -1.36
C PRO A 399 -1.83 -27.24 -2.40
N GLY A 400 -1.95 -26.98 -3.71
CA GLY A 400 -1.52 -27.91 -4.77
C GLY A 400 -0.14 -27.60 -5.37
N TRP A 401 0.75 -28.59 -5.45
CA TRP A 401 2.11 -28.46 -6.02
C TRP A 401 2.13 -28.02 -7.50
N SER A 402 1.15 -28.47 -8.30
CA SER A 402 1.00 -28.07 -9.71
C SER A 402 0.61 -26.60 -9.87
N ALA A 403 -0.31 -26.11 -9.03
CA ALA A 403 -0.74 -24.70 -9.02
C ALA A 403 0.42 -23.76 -8.64
N VAL A 404 1.26 -24.16 -7.67
CA VAL A 404 2.46 -23.40 -7.29
C VAL A 404 3.48 -23.29 -8.42
N ASN A 405 3.71 -24.37 -9.18
CA ASN A 405 4.64 -24.37 -10.30
C ASN A 405 4.11 -23.54 -11.49
N LEU A 406 2.81 -23.63 -11.79
CA LEU A 406 2.17 -22.78 -12.79
C LEU A 406 2.29 -21.29 -12.42
N TRP A 407 2.02 -20.95 -11.16
CA TRP A 407 2.14 -19.59 -10.65
C TRP A 407 3.58 -19.06 -10.74
N LYS A 408 4.59 -19.87 -10.38
CA LYS A 408 6.01 -19.51 -10.52
C LYS A 408 6.36 -19.21 -11.98
N ARG A 409 5.88 -20.05 -12.91
CA ARG A 409 6.10 -19.86 -14.35
C ARG A 409 5.47 -18.57 -14.86
N GLN A 410 4.19 -18.33 -14.56
CA GLN A 410 3.50 -17.09 -14.95
C GLN A 410 4.16 -15.84 -14.36
N ARG A 411 4.67 -15.90 -13.12
CA ARG A 411 5.42 -14.80 -12.51
C ARG A 411 6.69 -14.47 -13.29
N VAL A 412 7.47 -15.47 -13.67
CA VAL A 412 8.70 -15.28 -14.45
C VAL A 412 8.38 -14.75 -15.85
N GLU A 413 7.39 -15.33 -16.52
CA GLU A 413 6.95 -14.88 -17.84
C GLU A 413 6.48 -13.43 -17.82
N ARG A 414 5.72 -13.00 -16.79
CA ARG A 414 5.35 -11.59 -16.59
C ARG A 414 6.57 -10.67 -16.42
N MET A 415 7.58 -11.12 -15.66
CA MET A 415 8.83 -10.36 -15.47
C MET A 415 9.63 -10.24 -16.79
N ILE A 416 9.62 -11.28 -17.62
CA ILE A 416 10.25 -11.28 -18.94
C ILE A 416 9.49 -10.34 -19.88
N VAL A 417 8.17 -10.40 -19.95
CA VAL A 417 7.37 -9.50 -20.80
C VAL A 417 7.61 -8.03 -20.42
N ASP A 418 7.56 -7.68 -19.13
CA ASP A 418 7.87 -6.32 -18.66
C ASP A 418 9.29 -5.87 -19.06
N HIS A 419 10.29 -6.74 -18.91
CA HIS A 419 11.66 -6.45 -19.33
C HIS A 419 11.77 -6.22 -20.85
N LEU A 420 11.14 -7.08 -21.65
CA LEU A 420 11.14 -6.95 -23.11
C LEU A 420 10.47 -5.65 -23.57
N LEU A 421 9.36 -5.26 -22.95
CA LEU A 421 8.68 -3.99 -23.23
C LEU A 421 9.60 -2.80 -22.94
N ARG A 422 10.30 -2.80 -21.80
CA ARG A 422 11.27 -1.75 -21.43
C ARG A 422 12.47 -1.66 -22.36
N CYS A 423 12.90 -2.79 -22.91
CA CYS A 423 14.00 -2.86 -23.87
C CYS A 423 13.56 -2.54 -25.32
N GLY A 424 12.27 -2.26 -25.55
CA GLY A 424 11.73 -1.96 -26.88
C GLY A 424 11.42 -3.19 -27.74
N PHE A 425 11.48 -4.40 -27.19
CA PHE A 425 11.14 -5.65 -27.89
C PHE A 425 9.62 -5.94 -27.83
N TYR A 426 8.81 -4.98 -28.28
CA TYR A 426 7.34 -5.02 -28.15
C TYR A 426 6.70 -6.26 -28.80
N THR A 427 7.10 -6.61 -30.04
CA THR A 427 6.52 -7.75 -30.77
C THR A 427 6.76 -9.08 -30.05
N ALA A 428 7.97 -9.28 -29.52
CA ALA A 428 8.32 -10.47 -28.75
C ALA A 428 7.54 -10.53 -27.43
N ALA A 429 7.42 -9.39 -26.74
CA ALA A 429 6.67 -9.26 -25.49
C ALA A 429 5.19 -9.61 -25.68
N ILE A 430 4.53 -9.05 -26.70
CA ILE A 430 3.12 -9.31 -27.02
C ILE A 430 2.91 -10.78 -27.38
N LYS A 431 3.79 -11.36 -28.20
CA LYS A 431 3.69 -12.77 -28.59
C LYS A 431 3.82 -13.70 -27.38
N LEU A 432 4.77 -13.43 -26.48
CA LEU A 432 4.95 -14.17 -25.25
C LEU A 432 3.73 -14.04 -24.33
N ALA A 433 3.21 -12.82 -24.15
CA ALA A 433 2.04 -12.57 -23.31
C ALA A 433 0.81 -13.34 -23.79
N ARG A 434 0.57 -13.38 -25.11
CA ARG A 434 -0.53 -14.12 -25.73
C ARG A 434 -0.39 -15.63 -25.58
N GLN A 435 0.81 -16.17 -25.86
CA GLN A 435 1.07 -17.61 -25.75
C GLN A 435 0.93 -18.12 -24.31
N SER A 436 1.31 -17.29 -23.34
CA SER A 436 1.20 -17.60 -21.92
C SER A 436 -0.17 -17.29 -21.31
N GLY A 437 -1.08 -16.65 -22.06
CA GLY A 437 -2.39 -16.22 -21.56
C GLY A 437 -2.30 -15.18 -20.43
N ILE A 438 -1.27 -14.34 -20.43
CA ILE A 438 -0.99 -13.34 -19.38
C ILE A 438 -1.18 -11.90 -19.85
N GLU A 439 -1.83 -11.66 -21.00
CA GLU A 439 -2.05 -10.31 -21.56
C GLU A 439 -2.65 -9.35 -20.51
N ASP A 440 -3.64 -9.82 -19.73
CA ASP A 440 -4.29 -9.04 -18.64
C ASP A 440 -3.36 -8.74 -17.44
N LEU A 441 -2.26 -9.48 -17.29
CA LEU A 441 -1.34 -9.38 -16.16
C LEU A 441 -0.15 -8.46 -16.44
N VAL A 442 0.03 -8.02 -17.70
CA VAL A 442 1.11 -7.11 -18.11
C VAL A 442 0.54 -5.79 -18.60
N ASN A 443 1.33 -4.71 -18.58
CA ASN A 443 0.87 -3.37 -18.91
C ASN A 443 1.23 -2.98 -20.36
N ILE A 444 0.88 -3.82 -21.33
CA ILE A 444 1.30 -3.66 -22.74
C ILE A 444 0.91 -2.28 -23.29
N ASP A 445 -0.34 -1.86 -23.10
CA ASP A 445 -0.87 -0.61 -23.67
C ASP A 445 -0.11 0.63 -23.18
N MET A 446 0.26 0.66 -21.90
CA MET A 446 1.06 1.75 -21.33
C MET A 446 2.40 1.91 -22.07
N PHE A 447 3.09 0.81 -22.37
CA PHE A 447 4.36 0.83 -23.07
C PHE A 447 4.20 1.18 -24.55
N LEU A 448 3.07 0.80 -25.18
CA LEU A 448 2.77 1.19 -26.55
C LEU A 448 2.45 2.69 -26.67
N THR A 449 1.69 3.26 -25.73
CA THR A 449 1.47 4.72 -25.67
C THR A 449 2.79 5.46 -25.45
N ALA A 450 3.66 4.96 -24.58
CA ALA A 450 4.98 5.55 -24.36
C ALA A 450 5.85 5.51 -25.62
N LYS A 451 5.85 4.37 -26.33
CA LYS A 451 6.54 4.19 -27.60
C LYS A 451 6.10 5.23 -28.63
N GLU A 452 4.79 5.43 -28.81
CA GLU A 452 4.24 6.39 -29.77
C GLU A 452 4.72 7.83 -29.48
N VAL A 453 4.73 8.22 -28.19
CA VAL A 453 5.22 9.54 -27.78
C VAL A 453 6.73 9.67 -28.01
N GLU A 454 7.52 8.65 -27.70
CA GLU A 454 8.96 8.65 -27.93
C GLU A 454 9.31 8.72 -29.42
N GLU A 455 8.58 7.98 -30.27
CA GLU A 455 8.72 8.03 -31.73
C GLU A 455 8.33 9.41 -32.29
N SER A 456 7.25 10.02 -31.79
CA SER A 456 6.85 11.39 -32.13
C SER A 456 7.96 12.39 -31.80
N LEU A 457 8.56 12.31 -30.60
CA LEU A 457 9.66 13.18 -30.22
C LEU A 457 10.92 12.94 -31.07
N ALA A 458 11.19 11.68 -31.46
CA ALA A 458 12.28 11.37 -32.38
C ALA A 458 12.06 11.96 -33.78
N ARG A 459 10.80 12.05 -34.24
CA ARG A 459 10.40 12.75 -35.48
C ARG A 459 10.34 14.27 -35.34
N ARG A 460 10.69 14.82 -34.16
CA ARG A 460 10.65 16.27 -33.84
C ARG A 460 9.23 16.85 -33.76
N GLU A 461 8.26 16.04 -33.36
CA GLU A 461 6.86 16.43 -33.19
C GLU A 461 6.51 16.50 -31.70
N THR A 462 6.09 17.67 -31.21
CA THR A 462 5.72 17.89 -29.79
C THR A 462 4.26 17.60 -29.49
N ALA A 463 3.38 17.56 -30.49
CA ALA A 463 1.93 17.53 -30.33
C ALA A 463 1.45 16.33 -29.50
N THR A 464 1.92 15.12 -29.83
CA THR A 464 1.55 13.88 -29.14
C THR A 464 1.99 13.89 -27.67
N CYS A 465 3.22 14.36 -27.40
CA CYS A 465 3.74 14.47 -26.04
C CYS A 465 3.00 15.55 -25.20
N LEU A 466 2.58 16.64 -25.83
CA LEU A 466 1.77 17.67 -25.20
C LEU A 466 0.34 17.21 -24.91
N SER A 467 -0.25 16.40 -25.79
CA SER A 467 -1.54 15.74 -25.52
C SER A 467 -1.42 14.84 -24.29
N TRP A 468 -0.36 14.02 -24.22
CA TRP A 468 -0.10 13.19 -23.06
C TRP A 468 0.10 14.02 -21.78
N CYS A 469 0.80 15.15 -21.85
CA CYS A 469 0.95 16.08 -20.73
C CYS A 469 -0.40 16.63 -20.25
N HIS A 470 -1.29 16.97 -21.19
CA HIS A 470 -2.63 17.47 -20.89
C HIS A 470 -3.47 16.43 -20.15
N ASP A 471 -3.48 15.19 -20.65
CA ASP A 471 -4.26 14.09 -20.06
C ASP A 471 -3.78 13.75 -18.64
N ASN A 472 -2.49 13.96 -18.37
CA ASN A 472 -1.85 13.67 -17.07
C ASN A 472 -1.57 14.90 -16.20
N LYS A 473 -2.09 16.08 -16.57
CA LYS A 473 -1.73 17.39 -15.99
C LYS A 473 -1.86 17.46 -14.46
N SER A 474 -2.90 16.84 -13.89
CA SER A 474 -3.11 16.86 -12.43
C SER A 474 -2.02 16.10 -11.66
N ARG A 475 -1.53 14.99 -12.21
CA ARG A 475 -0.51 14.14 -11.59
C ARG A 475 0.89 14.70 -11.84
N LEU A 476 1.15 15.21 -13.04
CA LEU A 476 2.41 15.88 -13.38
C LEU A 476 2.66 17.11 -12.50
N ARG A 477 1.62 17.91 -12.20
CA ARG A 477 1.72 19.03 -11.25
C ARG A 477 2.09 18.58 -9.83
N LYS A 478 1.51 17.48 -9.34
CA LYS A 478 1.88 16.92 -8.02
C LYS A 478 3.32 16.43 -7.99
N MET A 479 3.80 15.88 -9.09
CA MET A 479 5.18 15.42 -9.24
C MET A 479 6.18 16.55 -9.54
N LYS A 480 5.69 17.79 -9.73
CA LYS A 480 6.47 18.97 -10.14
C LYS A 480 7.30 18.72 -11.41
N SER A 481 6.74 18.00 -12.39
CA SER A 481 7.41 17.78 -13.68
C SER A 481 7.49 19.08 -14.47
N SER A 482 8.65 19.35 -15.08
CA SER A 482 8.90 20.47 -15.97
C SER A 482 8.76 20.10 -17.46
N LEU A 483 8.27 18.90 -17.77
CA LEU A 483 8.19 18.38 -19.15
C LEU A 483 7.34 19.27 -20.07
N GLU A 484 6.12 19.63 -19.64
CA GLU A 484 5.23 20.50 -20.42
C GLU A 484 5.92 21.84 -20.73
N PHE A 485 6.56 22.44 -19.73
CA PHE A 485 7.31 23.69 -19.89
C PHE A 485 8.47 23.57 -20.88
N ARG A 486 9.27 22.50 -20.78
CA ARG A 486 10.41 22.25 -21.69
C ARG A 486 9.95 21.98 -23.13
N LEU A 487 8.81 21.31 -23.33
CA LEU A 487 8.19 21.13 -24.65
C LEU A 487 7.74 22.46 -25.25
N ARG A 488 7.13 23.36 -24.45
CA ARG A 488 6.73 24.70 -24.91
C ARG A 488 7.94 25.57 -25.28
N ILE A 489 9.05 25.42 -24.56
CA ILE A 489 10.33 26.02 -24.97
C ILE A 489 10.81 25.42 -26.29
N GLN A 490 10.68 24.11 -26.49
CA GLN A 490 11.07 23.48 -27.75
C GLN A 490 10.27 24.04 -28.94
N GLU A 491 8.95 24.18 -28.80
CA GLU A 491 8.11 24.83 -29.82
C GLU A 491 8.57 26.26 -30.12
N PHE A 492 8.94 27.03 -29.09
CA PHE A 492 9.51 28.37 -29.27
C PHE A 492 10.82 28.32 -30.08
N ILE A 493 11.72 27.39 -29.76
CA ILE A 493 13.00 27.24 -30.46
C ILE A 493 12.78 26.90 -31.93
N GLU A 494 11.85 26.01 -32.25
CA GLU A 494 11.54 25.66 -33.64
C GLU A 494 10.89 26.83 -34.41
N LEU A 495 10.05 27.65 -33.77
CA LEU A 495 9.52 28.88 -34.38
C LEU A 495 10.63 29.90 -34.69
N VAL A 496 11.60 30.06 -33.78
CA VAL A 496 12.77 30.92 -34.02
C VAL A 496 13.65 30.35 -35.13
N ARG A 497 13.84 29.03 -35.20
CA ARG A 497 14.58 28.35 -36.27
C ARG A 497 13.90 28.52 -37.63
N ALA A 498 12.57 28.50 -37.68
CA ALA A 498 11.77 28.79 -38.88
C ALA A 498 11.71 30.29 -39.23
N ASN A 499 12.44 31.15 -38.50
CA ASN A 499 12.45 32.60 -38.63
C ASN A 499 11.08 33.28 -38.40
N GLN A 500 10.14 32.61 -37.73
CA GLN A 500 8.82 33.12 -37.37
C GLN A 500 8.85 33.84 -36.01
N ARG A 501 9.69 34.86 -35.89
CA ARG A 501 10.01 35.52 -34.60
C ARG A 501 8.79 36.12 -33.90
N LEU A 502 7.88 36.74 -34.65
CA LEU A 502 6.68 37.35 -34.08
C LEU A 502 5.72 36.29 -33.51
N GLU A 503 5.65 35.12 -34.14
CA GLU A 503 4.84 34.00 -33.66
C GLU A 503 5.45 33.36 -32.42
N ALA A 504 6.78 33.24 -32.38
CA ALA A 504 7.53 32.82 -31.19
C ALA A 504 7.22 33.72 -29.98
N VAL A 505 7.19 35.05 -30.16
CA VAL A 505 6.82 35.99 -29.08
C VAL A 505 5.37 35.79 -28.63
N ARG A 506 4.42 35.61 -29.56
CA ARG A 506 3.02 35.32 -29.21
C ARG A 506 2.90 34.02 -28.42
N HIS A 507 3.62 32.97 -28.84
CA HIS A 507 3.68 31.68 -28.16
C HIS A 507 4.24 31.81 -26.73
N ALA A 508 5.35 32.51 -26.56
CA ALA A 508 5.96 32.76 -25.25
C ALA A 508 5.00 33.50 -24.31
N ARG A 509 4.30 34.54 -24.78
CA ARG A 509 3.30 35.26 -23.96
C ARG A 509 2.17 34.35 -23.50
N LYS A 510 1.72 33.44 -24.36
CA LYS A 510 0.60 32.53 -24.08
C LYS A 510 0.97 31.41 -23.12
N HIS A 511 2.18 30.85 -23.23
CA HIS A 511 2.54 29.59 -22.56
C HIS A 511 3.65 29.71 -21.52
N LEU A 512 4.47 30.77 -21.55
CA LEU A 512 5.64 30.95 -20.68
C LEU A 512 5.47 32.13 -19.69
N SER A 513 4.34 32.84 -19.71
CA SER A 513 4.09 34.02 -18.87
C SER A 513 3.96 33.71 -17.38
N GLN A 514 3.59 32.48 -17.02
CA GLN A 514 3.46 32.02 -15.63
C GLN A 514 4.76 31.37 -15.10
N ALA A 515 5.90 31.55 -15.76
CA ALA A 515 7.17 30.99 -15.31
C ALA A 515 7.70 31.71 -14.07
N GLU A 516 8.09 30.95 -13.04
CA GLU A 516 8.59 31.47 -11.76
C GLU A 516 9.97 30.88 -11.41
N GLY A 517 10.77 31.61 -10.62
CA GLY A 517 12.06 31.15 -10.10
C GLY A 517 13.04 30.72 -11.22
N GLN A 518 13.52 29.48 -11.15
CA GLN A 518 14.50 28.95 -12.11
C GLN A 518 13.96 28.87 -13.55
N GLN A 519 12.65 28.74 -13.74
CA GLN A 519 12.04 28.73 -15.07
C GLN A 519 12.13 30.10 -15.74
N LEU A 520 12.14 31.18 -14.96
CA LEU A 520 12.25 32.54 -15.51
C LEU A 520 13.63 32.79 -16.11
N GLU A 521 14.69 32.24 -15.53
CA GLU A 521 16.05 32.31 -16.10
C GLU A 521 16.13 31.55 -17.43
N GLU A 522 15.50 30.38 -17.53
CA GLU A 522 15.39 29.64 -18.80
C GLU A 522 14.61 30.44 -19.85
N VAL A 523 13.50 31.11 -19.46
CA VAL A 523 12.73 31.98 -20.37
C VAL A 523 13.58 33.17 -20.83
N ARG A 524 14.30 33.84 -19.92
CA ARG A 524 15.19 34.97 -20.26
C ARG A 524 16.23 34.57 -21.31
N GLN A 525 16.86 33.41 -21.10
CA GLN A 525 17.83 32.85 -22.03
C GLN A 525 17.19 32.53 -23.39
N VAL A 526 16.04 31.87 -23.40
CA VAL A 526 15.36 31.51 -24.66
C VAL A 526 14.87 32.75 -25.43
N MET A 527 14.39 33.79 -24.72
CA MET A 527 13.99 35.07 -25.33
C MET A 527 15.17 35.81 -25.95
N GLY A 528 16.39 35.65 -25.40
CA GLY A 528 17.62 36.20 -25.97
C GLY A 528 17.92 35.72 -27.39
N MET A 529 17.45 34.51 -27.76
CA MET A 529 17.63 33.98 -29.13
C MET A 529 16.97 34.86 -30.21
N LEU A 530 15.96 35.67 -29.85
CA LEU A 530 15.30 36.58 -30.78
C LEU A 530 16.23 37.67 -31.32
N ALA A 531 17.38 37.91 -30.67
CA ALA A 531 18.39 38.86 -31.13
C ALA A 531 19.40 38.25 -32.12
N PHE A 532 19.46 36.92 -32.23
CA PHE A 532 20.50 36.20 -32.98
C PHE A 532 19.93 35.47 -34.21
N PRO A 533 20.74 35.17 -35.24
CA PRO A 533 20.32 34.33 -36.38
C PRO A 533 20.21 32.85 -35.99
N ALA A 534 19.44 32.07 -36.76
CA ALA A 534 19.18 30.65 -36.49
C ALA A 534 20.44 29.74 -36.58
N GLU A 535 21.52 30.24 -37.17
CA GLU A 535 22.80 29.53 -37.38
C GLU A 535 23.90 29.98 -36.40
N THR A 536 23.51 30.58 -35.28
CA THR A 536 24.45 31.16 -34.31
C THR A 536 25.37 30.11 -33.68
N HIS A 537 26.69 30.36 -33.73
CA HIS A 537 27.71 29.53 -33.09
C HIS A 537 28.05 29.93 -31.63
N LEU A 538 27.40 30.97 -31.11
CA LEU A 538 27.64 31.50 -29.76
C LEU A 538 26.94 30.63 -28.69
N SER A 539 27.70 30.12 -27.72
CA SER A 539 27.15 29.55 -26.49
C SER A 539 26.59 30.69 -25.62
N PRO A 540 25.40 30.53 -25.00
CA PRO A 540 24.66 29.27 -24.80
C PRO A 540 23.58 28.99 -25.84
N TYR A 541 23.39 29.85 -26.85
CA TYR A 541 22.31 29.71 -27.85
C TYR A 541 22.54 28.58 -28.84
N LYS A 542 23.81 28.28 -29.16
CA LYS A 542 24.19 27.11 -29.95
C LYS A 542 23.64 25.82 -29.35
N GLU A 543 23.81 25.63 -28.04
CA GLU A 543 23.36 24.44 -27.30
C GLU A 543 21.83 24.31 -27.28
N LEU A 544 21.09 25.42 -27.26
CA LEU A 544 19.63 25.42 -27.36
C LEU A 544 19.13 24.92 -28.71
N LEU A 545 19.92 25.14 -29.78
CA LEU A 545 19.62 24.74 -31.15
C LEU A 545 20.17 23.35 -31.49
N GLU A 546 20.86 22.66 -30.59
CA GLU A 546 21.41 21.34 -30.89
C GLU A 546 20.32 20.26 -31.01
N PRO A 547 20.41 19.36 -32.01
CA PRO A 547 19.47 18.23 -32.15
C PRO A 547 19.42 17.29 -30.94
N GLY A 548 20.49 17.25 -30.13
CA GLY A 548 20.59 16.44 -28.92
C GLY A 548 19.50 16.76 -27.88
N ARG A 549 18.92 17.97 -27.92
CA ARG A 549 17.82 18.39 -27.04
C ARG A 549 16.57 17.52 -27.19
N TRP A 550 16.27 17.01 -28.38
CA TRP A 550 15.15 16.09 -28.60
C TRP A 550 15.32 14.77 -27.86
N LYS A 551 16.56 14.25 -27.80
CA LYS A 551 16.89 13.05 -27.01
C LYS A 551 16.72 13.29 -25.52
N LEU A 552 17.10 14.47 -25.02
CA LEU A 552 16.88 14.86 -23.63
C LEU A 552 15.39 15.00 -23.29
N LEU A 553 14.57 15.53 -24.20
CA LEU A 553 13.12 15.59 -24.03
C LEU A 553 12.49 14.21 -23.99
N ALA A 554 12.91 13.30 -24.88
CA ALA A 554 12.46 11.91 -24.86
C ALA A 554 12.85 11.19 -23.56
N GLN A 555 14.08 11.39 -23.07
CA GLN A 555 14.52 10.85 -21.77
C GLN A 555 13.75 11.43 -20.58
N GLN A 556 13.45 12.74 -20.60
CA GLN A 556 12.63 13.38 -19.57
C GLN A 556 11.20 12.83 -19.59
N PHE A 557 10.60 12.66 -20.78
CA PHE A 557 9.30 12.02 -20.94
C PHE A 557 9.32 10.61 -20.38
N HIS A 558 10.30 9.79 -20.77
CA HIS A 558 10.46 8.42 -20.30
C HIS A 558 10.50 8.34 -18.76
N TYR A 559 11.32 9.21 -18.14
CA TYR A 559 11.44 9.32 -16.69
C TYR A 559 10.12 9.73 -16.02
N ASP A 560 9.44 10.75 -16.54
CA ASP A 560 8.18 11.24 -15.98
C ASP A 560 7.05 10.23 -16.17
N ASN A 561 7.01 9.53 -17.30
CA ASN A 561 6.08 8.44 -17.58
C ASN A 561 6.26 7.28 -16.59
N TYR A 562 7.49 6.85 -16.33
CA TYR A 562 7.76 5.78 -15.37
C TYR A 562 7.39 6.18 -13.95
N ARG A 563 7.74 7.40 -13.53
CA ARG A 563 7.34 7.92 -12.20
C ARG A 563 5.84 8.06 -12.06
N LEU A 564 5.15 8.49 -13.12
CA LEU A 564 3.69 8.59 -13.15
C LEU A 564 3.04 7.22 -12.90
N HIS A 565 3.60 6.16 -13.46
CA HIS A 565 3.12 4.79 -13.30
C HIS A 565 3.76 4.02 -12.13
N GLN A 566 4.59 4.69 -11.30
CA GLN A 566 5.32 4.08 -10.17
C GLN A 566 6.18 2.89 -10.59
N LEU A 567 6.73 2.94 -11.79
CA LEU A 567 7.69 1.97 -12.29
C LEU A 567 9.10 2.39 -11.88
N GLY A 568 9.92 1.43 -11.45
CA GLY A 568 11.36 1.64 -11.29
C GLY A 568 12.04 1.89 -12.64
N SER A 569 13.22 2.51 -12.63
CA SER A 569 14.10 2.63 -13.79
C SER A 569 14.49 1.24 -14.32
N ASP A 570 14.83 0.35 -13.39
CA ASP A 570 15.19 -1.03 -13.69
C ASP A 570 13.97 -1.94 -13.69
N SER A 571 13.96 -2.90 -14.62
CA SER A 571 12.94 -3.95 -14.65
C SER A 571 13.02 -4.82 -13.39
N VAL A 572 11.88 -5.36 -12.96
CA VAL A 572 11.83 -6.29 -11.82
C VAL A 572 12.69 -7.53 -12.08
N LEU A 573 12.78 -7.98 -13.33
CA LEU A 573 13.65 -9.08 -13.75
C LEU A 573 15.12 -8.77 -13.47
N ALA A 574 15.60 -7.62 -13.93
CA ALA A 574 16.98 -7.18 -13.73
C ALA A 574 17.32 -7.06 -12.23
N VAL A 575 16.47 -6.40 -11.44
CA VAL A 575 16.68 -6.26 -9.99
C VAL A 575 16.71 -7.62 -9.30
N THR A 576 15.78 -8.52 -9.64
CA THR A 576 15.74 -9.87 -9.03
C THR A 576 16.98 -10.68 -9.38
N LEU A 577 17.43 -10.63 -10.63
CA LEU A 577 18.67 -11.27 -11.06
C LEU A 577 19.88 -10.67 -10.36
N GLN A 578 19.98 -9.35 -10.28
CA GLN A 578 21.06 -8.65 -9.57
C GLN A 578 21.10 -9.02 -8.09
N CYS A 579 19.95 -9.03 -7.39
CA CYS A 579 19.89 -9.47 -5.99
C CYS A 579 20.38 -10.91 -5.83
N GLY A 580 19.94 -11.82 -6.72
CA GLY A 580 20.39 -13.21 -6.73
C GLY A 580 21.88 -13.33 -6.98
N LEU A 581 22.41 -12.64 -8.01
CA LEU A 581 23.82 -12.61 -8.37
C LEU A 581 24.67 -12.04 -7.24
N SER A 582 24.24 -10.95 -6.57
CA SER A 582 24.97 -10.36 -5.45
C SER A 582 25.08 -11.32 -4.25
N ALA A 583 24.08 -12.18 -4.02
CA ALA A 583 24.12 -13.17 -2.96
C ALA A 583 25.13 -14.31 -3.20
N ILE A 584 25.48 -14.58 -4.46
CA ILE A 584 26.44 -15.65 -4.85
C ILE A 584 27.77 -15.09 -5.39
N LYS A 585 27.87 -13.78 -5.59
CA LYS A 585 29.06 -13.11 -6.11
C LYS A 585 30.17 -13.13 -5.05
N THR A 586 31.30 -13.73 -5.41
CA THR A 586 32.50 -13.79 -4.57
C THR A 586 33.70 -13.18 -5.30
N SER A 587 34.76 -12.84 -4.55
CA SER A 587 36.02 -12.35 -5.13
C SER A 587 36.66 -13.34 -6.11
N GLN A 588 36.37 -14.63 -5.96
CA GLN A 588 36.89 -15.69 -6.82
C GLN A 588 36.33 -15.65 -8.24
N CYS A 589 35.18 -15.00 -8.46
CA CYS A 589 34.58 -14.84 -9.79
C CYS A 589 35.39 -13.94 -10.73
N TYR A 590 36.31 -13.12 -10.21
CA TYR A 590 37.05 -12.10 -10.96
C TYR A 590 38.57 -12.27 -10.88
N LYS A 591 39.06 -13.46 -10.46
CA LYS A 591 40.50 -13.75 -10.48
C LYS A 591 41.00 -13.92 -11.92
N GLU A 592 42.18 -13.36 -12.20
CA GLU A 592 42.83 -13.38 -13.52
C GLU A 592 43.38 -14.77 -13.91
N ASP A 593 43.47 -15.69 -12.95
CA ASP A 593 44.08 -17.03 -13.12
C ASP A 593 43.24 -18.02 -13.97
N GLY A 594 42.12 -17.60 -14.56
CA GLY A 594 41.26 -18.47 -15.38
C GLY A 594 40.47 -19.55 -14.61
N THR A 595 40.44 -19.48 -13.27
CA THR A 595 39.79 -20.47 -12.39
C THR A 595 38.27 -20.30 -12.25
N GLN A 596 37.62 -19.64 -13.21
CA GLN A 596 36.18 -19.40 -13.19
C GLN A 596 35.40 -20.72 -13.28
N HIS A 597 34.54 -20.97 -12.29
CA HIS A 597 33.75 -22.20 -12.26
C HIS A 597 32.67 -22.18 -13.37
N PRO A 598 32.61 -23.19 -14.28
CA PRO A 598 31.70 -23.20 -15.42
C PRO A 598 30.21 -23.14 -15.03
N GLU A 599 29.86 -23.76 -13.90
CA GLU A 599 28.49 -23.78 -13.39
C GLU A 599 28.15 -22.56 -12.51
N CYS A 600 29.09 -21.65 -12.27
CA CYS A 600 28.81 -20.46 -11.47
C CYS A 600 28.03 -19.44 -12.33
N PRO A 601 26.80 -19.06 -11.93
CA PRO A 601 26.01 -18.10 -12.69
C PRO A 601 26.72 -16.74 -12.85
N VAL A 602 27.51 -16.31 -11.86
CA VAL A 602 28.25 -15.04 -11.89
C VAL A 602 29.41 -15.08 -12.90
N CYS A 603 30.01 -16.25 -13.11
CA CYS A 603 31.13 -16.43 -14.04
C CYS A 603 30.66 -16.56 -15.50
N SER A 604 29.36 -16.76 -15.74
CA SER A 604 28.79 -16.79 -17.09
C SER A 604 28.96 -15.43 -17.78
N ARG A 605 29.40 -15.42 -19.04
CA ARG A 605 29.66 -14.20 -19.84
C ARG A 605 28.52 -13.18 -19.79
N TRP A 606 27.27 -13.64 -19.89
CA TRP A 606 26.10 -12.77 -19.97
C TRP A 606 25.67 -12.21 -18.61
N LEU A 607 25.71 -13.04 -17.56
CA LEU A 607 25.33 -12.64 -16.21
C LEU A 607 26.46 -11.87 -15.50
N ASN A 608 27.70 -12.07 -15.91
CA ASN A 608 28.85 -11.33 -15.38
C ASN A 608 28.71 -9.82 -15.63
N GLN A 609 28.19 -9.41 -16.79
CA GLN A 609 27.91 -8.00 -17.09
C GLN A 609 26.94 -7.36 -16.09
N LEU A 610 25.91 -8.11 -15.67
CA LEU A 610 24.96 -7.69 -14.65
C LEU A 610 25.56 -7.74 -13.24
N ALA A 611 26.45 -8.70 -12.98
CA ALA A 611 27.05 -8.93 -11.67
C ALA A 611 28.23 -7.99 -11.36
N ALA A 612 28.96 -7.51 -12.37
CA ALA A 612 30.18 -6.70 -12.22
C ALA A 612 30.03 -5.49 -11.28
N PRO A 613 28.99 -4.62 -11.42
CA PRO A 613 28.83 -3.45 -10.55
C PRO A 613 28.29 -3.76 -9.15
N LEU A 614 27.86 -5.00 -8.88
CA LEU A 614 27.18 -5.36 -7.63
C LEU A 614 28.15 -5.56 -6.47
N PRO A 615 27.72 -5.37 -5.21
CA PRO A 615 28.54 -5.73 -4.06
C PRO A 615 28.79 -7.24 -4.00
N MET A 616 29.95 -7.60 -3.44
CA MET A 616 30.27 -8.99 -3.12
C MET A 616 29.40 -9.49 -1.97
N ALA A 617 29.06 -10.78 -1.96
CA ALA A 617 28.34 -11.39 -0.87
C ALA A 617 29.11 -11.25 0.46
N TYR A 618 28.43 -10.78 1.50
CA TYR A 618 28.99 -10.73 2.84
C TYR A 618 28.96 -12.13 3.47
N CYS A 619 30.07 -12.85 3.35
CA CYS A 619 30.25 -14.15 3.98
C CYS A 619 30.76 -13.97 5.42
N ALA A 620 29.84 -13.80 6.38
CA ALA A 620 30.18 -13.67 7.80
C ALA A 620 30.80 -14.94 8.40
N ASN A 621 30.39 -16.11 7.89
CA ASN A 621 30.85 -17.42 8.33
C ASN A 621 30.98 -18.33 7.10
N SER A 622 32.20 -18.76 6.77
CA SER A 622 32.42 -19.81 5.79
C SER A 622 31.98 -21.15 6.39
N ARG A 623 30.98 -21.80 5.78
CA ARG A 623 30.59 -23.17 6.13
C ARG A 623 31.11 -24.11 5.05
N LEU A 624 31.96 -25.06 5.43
CA LEU A 624 32.31 -26.14 4.52
C LEU A 624 31.08 -27.02 4.30
N VAL A 625 30.87 -27.43 3.06
CA VAL A 625 29.84 -28.40 2.69
C VAL A 625 30.54 -29.57 2.00
N CYS A 626 30.18 -30.78 2.40
CA CYS A 626 30.76 -31.96 1.77
C CYS A 626 30.26 -32.12 0.34
N ARG A 627 31.20 -32.28 -0.59
CA ARG A 627 30.88 -32.51 -2.01
C ARG A 627 30.11 -33.81 -2.27
N ILE A 628 30.20 -34.79 -1.37
CA ILE A 628 29.57 -36.10 -1.53
C ILE A 628 28.17 -36.10 -0.90
N SER A 629 28.08 -35.77 0.39
CA SER A 629 26.82 -35.83 1.12
C SER A 629 25.97 -34.55 1.02
N GLY A 630 26.53 -33.44 0.54
CA GLY A 630 25.85 -32.13 0.56
C GLY A 630 25.61 -31.58 1.97
N GLN A 631 26.08 -32.25 3.02
CA GLN A 631 25.90 -31.82 4.41
C GLN A 631 26.99 -30.84 4.84
N ALA A 632 26.63 -29.92 5.74
CA ALA A 632 27.58 -28.99 6.33
C ALA A 632 28.62 -29.75 7.18
N MET A 633 29.90 -29.40 7.01
CA MET A 633 30.96 -29.85 7.88
C MET A 633 31.05 -28.89 9.08
N ASN A 634 30.87 -29.43 10.27
CA ASN A 634 30.79 -28.67 11.54
C ASN A 634 31.30 -29.52 12.70
N GLU A 635 31.10 -29.09 13.94
CA GLU A 635 31.52 -29.81 15.16
C GLU A 635 31.02 -31.27 15.21
N ASN A 636 29.80 -31.52 14.69
CA ASN A 636 29.16 -32.83 14.67
C ASN A 636 29.48 -33.66 13.42
N ASN A 637 30.00 -33.03 12.35
CA ASN A 637 30.39 -33.68 11.10
C ASN A 637 31.70 -33.04 10.60
N PRO A 638 32.84 -33.28 11.29
CA PRO A 638 34.05 -32.50 11.05
C PRO A 638 34.63 -32.75 9.64
N PRO A 639 35.37 -31.76 9.10
CA PRO A 639 36.19 -31.97 7.92
C PRO A 639 37.35 -32.91 8.25
N MET A 640 37.53 -33.92 7.42
CA MET A 640 38.52 -34.97 7.54
C MET A 640 39.38 -35.01 6.27
N VAL A 641 40.71 -35.00 6.42
CA VAL A 641 41.66 -35.03 5.30
C VAL A 641 42.21 -36.43 5.12
N LEU A 642 42.23 -36.89 3.87
CA LEU A 642 42.93 -38.10 3.45
C LEU A 642 44.43 -37.80 3.21
N PRO A 643 45.33 -38.79 3.27
CA PRO A 643 46.78 -38.59 3.05
C PRO A 643 47.15 -37.93 1.71
N ASN A 644 46.29 -38.00 0.70
CA ASN A 644 46.46 -37.32 -0.59
C ASN A 644 45.98 -35.85 -0.61
N GLY A 645 45.64 -35.28 0.55
CA GLY A 645 45.27 -33.88 0.72
C GLY A 645 43.81 -33.54 0.42
N TYR A 646 42.97 -34.51 0.04
CA TYR A 646 41.54 -34.26 -0.19
C TYR A 646 40.73 -34.30 1.10
N VAL A 647 39.83 -33.32 1.26
CA VAL A 647 38.98 -33.16 2.44
C VAL A 647 37.54 -33.57 2.17
N TYR A 648 36.99 -34.41 3.04
CA TYR A 648 35.61 -34.87 3.02
C TYR A 648 35.00 -34.76 4.43
N SER A 649 33.68 -34.92 4.57
CA SER A 649 33.08 -34.90 5.91
C SER A 649 33.22 -36.27 6.56
N TYR A 650 33.33 -36.28 7.88
CA TYR A 650 33.40 -37.53 8.66
C TYR A 650 32.27 -38.51 8.30
N ASN A 651 31.02 -38.04 8.26
CA ASN A 651 29.87 -38.90 7.92
C ASN A 651 29.97 -39.50 6.51
N SER A 652 30.55 -38.76 5.55
CA SER A 652 30.68 -39.24 4.17
C SER A 652 31.81 -40.25 4.02
N LEU A 653 32.91 -40.07 4.77
CA LEU A 653 33.97 -41.07 4.82
C LEU A 653 33.49 -42.33 5.55
N LEU A 654 32.65 -42.18 6.57
CA LEU A 654 32.05 -43.31 7.28
C LEU A 654 31.18 -44.16 6.34
N SER A 655 30.38 -43.52 5.48
CA SER A 655 29.54 -44.23 4.51
C SER A 655 30.32 -44.88 3.37
N LEU A 656 31.54 -44.40 3.09
CA LEU A 656 32.44 -44.94 2.07
C LEU A 656 33.46 -45.94 2.62
N ARG A 657 33.38 -46.23 3.92
CA ARG A 657 34.30 -47.13 4.62
C ARG A 657 33.88 -48.58 4.36
N GLU A 658 34.83 -49.39 3.91
CA GLU A 658 34.70 -50.83 3.81
C GLU A 658 35.72 -51.48 4.76
N GLY A 659 35.25 -51.96 5.91
CA GLY A 659 36.14 -52.47 6.97
C GLY A 659 36.99 -51.34 7.56
N ASP A 660 38.32 -51.44 7.50
CA ASP A 660 39.23 -50.37 7.96
C ASP A 660 39.78 -49.49 6.83
N LYS A 661 39.25 -49.65 5.61
CA LYS A 661 39.73 -48.94 4.43
C LYS A 661 38.69 -47.96 3.92
N VAL A 662 39.17 -46.84 3.38
CA VAL A 662 38.34 -45.83 2.71
C VAL A 662 38.96 -45.49 1.37
N THR A 663 38.14 -45.52 0.31
CA THR A 663 38.59 -45.21 -1.05
C THR A 663 38.24 -43.77 -1.40
N CYS A 664 39.25 -42.97 -1.80
CA CYS A 664 39.04 -41.61 -2.25
C CYS A 664 38.19 -41.60 -3.52
N PRO A 665 37.01 -40.96 -3.55
CA PRO A 665 36.13 -41.00 -4.72
C PRO A 665 36.70 -40.26 -5.95
N ARG A 666 37.66 -39.35 -5.75
CA ARG A 666 38.34 -38.61 -6.83
C ARG A 666 39.55 -39.33 -7.40
N THR A 667 40.48 -39.75 -6.55
CA THR A 667 41.76 -40.35 -7.00
C THR A 667 41.70 -41.87 -7.09
N LYS A 668 40.65 -42.50 -6.54
CA LYS A 668 40.48 -43.95 -6.45
C LYS A 668 41.54 -44.67 -5.61
N GLU A 669 42.39 -43.92 -4.90
CA GLU A 669 43.36 -44.46 -3.96
C GLU A 669 42.67 -44.89 -2.66
N THR A 670 43.12 -45.99 -2.08
CA THR A 670 42.58 -46.55 -0.85
C THR A 670 43.53 -46.31 0.31
N PHE A 671 43.00 -45.76 1.41
CA PHE A 671 43.76 -45.46 2.63
C PHE A 671 43.14 -46.16 3.83
N ASN A 672 43.94 -46.38 4.88
CA ASN A 672 43.39 -46.88 6.14
C ASN A 672 42.66 -45.73 6.85
N PHE A 673 41.53 -46.04 7.49
CA PHE A 673 40.71 -45.04 8.18
C PHE A 673 41.45 -44.39 9.35
N SER A 674 42.43 -45.10 9.94
CA SER A 674 43.34 -44.59 10.97
C SER A 674 44.28 -43.49 10.49
N GLN A 675 44.53 -43.37 9.19
CA GLN A 675 45.38 -42.33 8.59
C GLN A 675 44.60 -41.05 8.25
N VAL A 676 43.29 -41.02 8.52
CA VAL A 676 42.43 -39.88 8.22
C VAL A 676 42.47 -38.91 9.39
N GLU A 677 42.92 -37.70 9.14
CA GLU A 677 43.09 -36.69 10.18
C GLU A 677 41.95 -35.68 10.17
N LYS A 678 41.59 -35.20 11.36
CA LYS A 678 40.62 -34.11 11.50
C LYS A 678 41.29 -32.79 11.18
N VAL A 679 40.70 -32.03 10.26
CA VAL A 679 41.16 -30.69 9.93
C VAL A 679 40.47 -29.67 10.81
N PHE A 680 41.21 -28.68 11.27
CA PHE A 680 40.67 -27.50 11.92
C PHE A 680 40.78 -26.32 10.97
N ILE A 681 39.67 -25.61 10.77
CA ILE A 681 39.66 -24.36 10.02
C ILE A 681 39.71 -23.26 11.05
N MET A 682 40.76 -22.44 11.00
CA MET A 682 40.87 -21.23 11.82
C MET A 682 40.02 -20.10 11.26
#